data_AF-N9ALR9-F1
#
_entry.id   AF-N9ALR9-F1
#
_cell.length_a   1.000
_cell.length_b   1.000
_cell.length_c   1.000
_cell.angle_alpha   90.00
_cell.angle_beta   90.00
_cell.angle_gamma   90.00
#
_symmetry.space_group_name_H-M   'P 1'
#
loop_
_entity.id
_entity.type
_entity.pdbx_description
1 polymer ?
#
loop_
_entity_poly.entity_id
_entity_poly.type
_entity_poly.pdbx_seq_one_letter_code
_entity_poly.pdbx_strand_id
1 'polypeptide(L)'
;MILNGKHSIFKKSCLASMVSLLCMPSTYALQQLSDESLADTTGEGIALTLNDFKMVFQAPNDVSAGSSYTRDIDNPGQADTGFIRIIPTGENYTQLGQRAYDRVYADTYNKSVLQGKADQNYSMLYKNTYDTTYNSQYSTLLTSYSANIETDAEAKRETFLLDTREALFKTPIIQQYYTQRLADYRNGTWGWDGIYKDGPGLATDGTTKHSLSSVSLDPTGILGYEKKAKEYALGNTYEMINLLYGPGALTANSDLTNSTFYKSLTNFVRSDQITVTVNSLISNEITRERLAAELRAKYNATQLAEDAADAATQQILALIIAAAEASALQAAANSPVKSLKTKADVFIYGLALSKSDGSLSTRYSNQGFNWGTASNPWLFRAGTENVRQFKDKAENLGYLALEAPLAKTALEDPANIENTSFNIKLGFWSDIFSRELNSSREVNPITGAPISGLDKEYRLRTQFIANGLSLNGSQVLMFQTLESDNKNYNQTFGMASLLRLNTNDNPADLSIRQTDLDRKGIRIGTATLDDLDSEVATPAMKRGSLAPIFHNTEGLYLYSPNINLVLGNMYQPFIVGSEGNNIILEVTRIPKVASIYNQIYQNYGDGLGTSDLKGSTCNVNSCGTAIDIKRTSYQGRNATHSSIAIGTTERLSNNMLRAKDGADATGVVFKGVDGSIKNLGSVAIDGVLIQHLKIRTTGL
;
A
#
# COMPACT_ATOMS: atom_id res chain seq x y z
N MET A 1 -5.29 -40.30 -20.89
CA MET A 1 -5.35 -39.80 -19.51
C MET A 1 -4.86 -38.36 -19.53
N ILE A 2 -5.77 -37.46 -19.19
CA ILE A 2 -5.61 -36.01 -19.22
C ILE A 2 -4.62 -35.60 -18.13
N LEU A 3 -3.59 -34.83 -18.47
CA LEU A 3 -2.93 -33.93 -17.54
C LEU A 3 -2.85 -32.54 -18.20
N ASN A 4 -3.89 -31.75 -17.91
CA ASN A 4 -3.93 -30.31 -18.10
C ASN A 4 -2.81 -29.66 -17.25
N GLY A 5 -1.70 -29.30 -17.87
CA GLY A 5 -0.74 -28.36 -17.32
C GLY A 5 -0.97 -26.97 -17.92
N LYS A 6 -1.86 -26.17 -17.31
CA LYS A 6 -1.92 -24.74 -17.58
C LYS A 6 -0.56 -24.14 -17.22
N HIS A 7 0.25 -23.79 -18.21
CA HIS A 7 1.35 -22.86 -18.01
C HIS A 7 0.76 -21.53 -17.55
N SER A 8 0.86 -21.26 -16.26
CA SER A 8 0.55 -19.94 -15.71
C SER A 8 1.56 -18.96 -16.28
N ILE A 9 1.09 -18.02 -17.10
CA ILE A 9 1.85 -16.86 -17.52
C ILE A 9 2.12 -16.06 -16.24
N PHE A 10 3.32 -16.23 -15.69
CA PHE A 10 3.80 -15.43 -14.56
C PHE A 10 3.93 -14.00 -15.08
N LYS A 11 3.02 -13.10 -14.67
CA LYS A 11 3.02 -11.71 -15.12
C LYS A 11 4.34 -11.06 -14.70
N LYS A 12 4.97 -10.30 -15.61
CA LYS A 12 6.22 -9.54 -15.33
C LYS A 12 6.10 -8.64 -14.09
N SER A 13 4.88 -8.22 -13.73
CA SER A 13 4.58 -7.50 -12.49
C SER A 13 4.82 -8.35 -11.22
N CYS A 14 4.56 -9.66 -11.22
CA CYS A 14 4.84 -10.53 -10.08
C CYS A 14 6.34 -10.77 -9.90
N LEU A 15 7.11 -10.84 -11.00
CA LEU A 15 8.57 -10.94 -10.93
C LEU A 15 9.19 -9.64 -10.41
N ALA A 16 8.67 -8.48 -10.84
CA ALA A 16 9.07 -7.18 -10.30
C ALA A 16 8.72 -7.03 -8.81
N SER A 17 7.56 -7.53 -8.36
CA SER A 17 7.21 -7.59 -6.93
C SER A 17 8.11 -8.54 -6.15
N MET A 18 8.47 -9.71 -6.71
CA MET A 18 9.37 -10.67 -6.06
C MET A 18 10.81 -10.14 -5.97
N VAL A 19 11.32 -9.52 -7.04
CA VAL A 19 12.64 -8.86 -7.04
C VAL A 19 12.62 -7.66 -6.09
N SER A 20 11.51 -6.91 -5.99
CA SER A 20 11.37 -5.85 -4.99
C SER A 20 11.34 -6.39 -3.56
N LEU A 21 10.70 -7.55 -3.31
CA LEU A 21 10.71 -8.24 -2.01
C LEU A 21 12.08 -8.86 -1.67
N LEU A 22 12.85 -9.30 -2.67
CA LEU A 22 14.19 -9.86 -2.50
C LEU A 22 15.28 -8.77 -2.40
N CYS A 23 14.98 -7.56 -2.87
CA CYS A 23 15.80 -6.36 -2.69
C CYS A 23 15.38 -5.52 -1.47
N MET A 24 14.35 -5.94 -0.73
CA MET A 24 14.15 -5.42 0.63
C MET A 24 15.32 -5.91 1.48
N PRO A 25 16.07 -5.02 2.17
CA PRO A 25 16.99 -5.50 3.19
C PRO A 25 16.19 -6.36 4.15
N SER A 26 16.70 -7.56 4.45
CA SER A 26 16.14 -8.42 5.48
C SER A 26 15.98 -7.58 6.74
N THR A 27 14.74 -7.32 7.12
CA THR A 27 14.44 -6.74 8.43
C THR A 27 14.86 -7.78 9.45
N TYR A 28 16.06 -7.59 10.00
CA TYR A 28 16.49 -8.23 11.23
C TYR A 28 15.55 -7.74 12.33
N ALA A 29 14.41 -8.42 12.48
CA ALA A 29 13.63 -8.33 13.70
C ALA A 29 14.54 -8.80 14.85
N LEU A 30 14.74 -7.93 15.85
CA LEU A 30 15.46 -8.16 17.10
C LEU A 30 16.99 -7.92 17.09
N GLN A 31 17.49 -6.87 16.45
CA GLN A 31 18.77 -6.28 16.86
C GLN A 31 18.52 -5.21 17.94
N GLN A 32 19.20 -5.33 19.08
CA GLN A 32 19.24 -4.27 20.10
C GLN A 32 19.87 -3.03 19.47
N LEU A 33 19.07 -2.03 19.09
CA LEU A 33 19.61 -0.70 18.84
C LEU A 33 20.22 -0.22 20.15
N SER A 34 21.54 -0.03 20.17
CA SER A 34 22.21 0.62 21.29
C SER A 34 21.67 2.04 21.42
N ASP A 35 21.50 2.51 22.67
CA ASP A 35 21.12 3.89 22.95
C ASP A 35 22.03 4.90 22.23
N GLU A 36 23.28 4.54 21.94
CA GLU A 36 24.26 5.34 21.19
C GLU A 36 23.82 5.59 19.72
N SER A 37 23.33 4.57 19.02
CA SER A 37 22.76 4.71 17.66
C SER A 37 21.40 5.45 17.62
N LEU A 38 20.64 5.41 18.72
CA LEU A 38 19.39 6.18 18.88
C LEU A 38 19.65 7.60 19.39
N ALA A 39 20.81 7.87 20.00
CA ALA A 39 21.23 9.18 20.47
C ALA A 39 21.77 10.07 19.34
N ASP A 40 22.28 9.49 18.25
CA ASP A 40 22.67 10.24 17.03
C ASP A 40 21.45 10.86 16.31
N THR A 41 20.25 10.32 16.53
CA THR A 41 18.99 11.01 16.24
C THR A 41 18.67 11.99 17.37
N THR A 42 19.34 13.14 17.39
CA THR A 42 18.89 14.28 18.21
C THR A 42 17.50 14.73 17.74
N GLY A 43 16.49 14.48 18.57
CA GLY A 43 15.17 15.04 18.39
C GLY A 43 15.19 16.56 18.56
N GLU A 44 14.53 17.27 17.66
CA GLU A 44 14.34 18.71 17.76
C GLU A 44 13.47 19.02 18.99
N GLY A 45 13.96 19.87 19.87
CA GLY A 45 13.22 20.34 21.04
C GLY A 45 12.24 21.43 20.62
N ILE A 46 10.97 21.29 20.96
CA ILE A 46 9.98 22.34 20.76
C ILE A 46 9.99 23.24 22.01
N ALA A 47 10.41 24.49 21.85
CA ALA A 47 10.23 25.50 22.90
C ALA A 47 8.85 26.15 22.74
N LEU A 48 7.97 25.94 23.71
CA LEU A 48 6.70 26.66 23.82
C LEU A 48 6.91 27.87 24.73
N THR A 49 7.04 29.06 24.14
CA THR A 49 7.10 30.31 24.89
C THR A 49 5.75 31.01 24.82
N LEU A 50 4.96 30.92 25.90
CA LEU A 50 3.75 31.73 26.05
C LEU A 50 4.16 33.06 26.68
N ASN A 51 4.18 34.13 25.89
CA ASN A 51 4.38 35.49 26.38
C ASN A 51 3.13 36.32 26.06
N ASP A 52 2.57 37.01 27.05
CA ASP A 52 1.30 37.76 26.93
C ASP A 52 0.12 36.96 26.35
N PHE A 53 0.08 35.64 26.61
CA PHE A 53 -0.98 34.75 26.14
C PHE A 53 -2.35 35.17 26.71
N LYS A 54 -3.27 35.53 25.82
CA LYS A 54 -4.66 35.87 26.15
C LYS A 54 -5.61 34.97 25.35
N MET A 55 -6.31 34.07 26.04
CA MET A 55 -7.45 33.35 25.48
C MET A 55 -8.74 34.04 25.91
N VAL A 56 -9.57 34.45 24.95
CA VAL A 56 -10.87 35.08 25.24
C VAL A 56 -11.97 34.19 24.70
N PHE A 57 -12.83 33.70 25.59
CA PHE A 57 -14.07 33.05 25.21
C PHE A 57 -15.11 34.14 24.95
N GLN A 58 -15.53 34.28 23.70
CA GLN A 58 -16.52 35.27 23.28
C GLN A 58 -17.84 34.58 22.95
N ALA A 59 -18.96 35.25 23.25
CA ALA A 59 -20.26 34.82 22.75
C ALA A 59 -20.32 35.04 21.21
N PRO A 60 -21.20 34.31 20.50
CA PRO A 60 -21.52 34.62 19.11
C PRO A 60 -21.82 36.11 18.90
N ASN A 61 -21.09 36.76 17.99
CA ASN A 61 -21.21 38.20 17.71
C ASN A 61 -21.12 39.10 18.96
N ASP A 62 -20.23 38.76 19.89
CA ASP A 62 -20.04 39.53 21.13
C ASP A 62 -19.78 41.02 20.81
N VAL A 63 -20.56 41.93 21.40
CA VAL A 63 -20.41 43.39 21.24
C VAL A 63 -19.72 44.04 22.46
N SER A 64 -19.04 43.24 23.28
CA SER A 64 -18.25 43.75 24.40
C SER A 64 -17.08 44.64 23.94
N ALA A 65 -16.64 45.56 24.80
CA ALA A 65 -15.66 46.62 24.51
C ALA A 65 -14.23 46.14 24.16
N GLY A 66 -14.02 44.85 23.90
CA GLY A 66 -12.76 44.28 23.41
C GLY A 66 -12.96 43.28 22.26
N SER A 67 -14.18 43.19 21.72
CA SER A 67 -14.54 42.28 20.63
C SER A 67 -14.15 42.86 19.27
N SER A 68 -13.83 41.99 18.31
CA SER A 68 -13.63 42.39 16.92
C SER A 68 -14.92 42.89 16.25
N TYR A 69 -16.09 42.48 16.73
CA TYR A 69 -17.41 42.82 16.16
C TYR A 69 -17.86 44.26 16.45
N THR A 70 -17.18 44.97 17.36
CA THR A 70 -17.43 46.40 17.60
C THR A 70 -16.50 47.32 16.81
N ARG A 71 -15.63 46.77 15.95
CA ARG A 71 -14.58 47.52 15.25
C ARG A 71 -15.02 48.15 13.92
N ASP A 72 -16.29 47.99 13.53
CA ASP A 72 -16.87 48.52 12.29
C ASP A 72 -16.03 48.17 11.04
N ILE A 73 -15.74 46.87 10.89
CA ILE A 73 -14.99 46.31 9.76
C ILE A 73 -15.83 45.24 9.07
N ASP A 74 -15.71 45.14 7.74
CA ASP A 74 -16.55 44.27 6.89
C ASP A 74 -16.53 42.79 7.30
N ASN A 75 -15.40 42.31 7.83
CA ASN A 75 -15.26 40.93 8.32
C ASN A 75 -14.55 40.91 9.69
N PRO A 76 -15.31 41.09 10.78
CA PRO A 76 -14.77 41.15 12.14
C PRO A 76 -13.85 39.98 12.50
N GLY A 77 -14.15 38.77 12.02
CA GLY A 77 -13.35 37.57 12.31
C GLY A 77 -11.91 37.61 11.76
N GLN A 78 -11.58 38.52 10.82
CA GLN A 78 -10.20 38.75 10.36
C GLN A 78 -9.35 39.52 11.37
N ALA A 79 -9.97 40.22 12.33
CA ALA A 79 -9.26 40.97 13.35
C ALA A 79 -8.82 40.11 14.56
N ASP A 80 -9.24 38.84 14.63
CA ASP A 80 -8.90 37.92 15.71
C ASP A 80 -7.54 37.24 15.47
N THR A 81 -6.45 38.02 15.43
CA THR A 81 -5.11 37.55 15.05
C THR A 81 -4.18 37.21 16.23
N GLY A 82 -4.74 36.97 17.41
CA GLY A 82 -3.97 36.44 18.54
C GLY A 82 -3.29 35.11 18.16
N PHE A 83 -2.02 34.94 18.56
CA PHE A 83 -1.19 33.86 18.03
C PHE A 83 -0.40 33.09 19.10
N ILE A 84 -0.04 31.86 18.73
CA ILE A 84 0.92 30.98 19.40
C ILE A 84 2.14 30.91 18.50
N ARG A 85 3.31 31.21 19.04
CA ARG A 85 4.58 31.06 18.33
C ARG A 85 5.31 29.83 18.83
N ILE A 86 5.71 28.98 17.90
CA ILE A 86 6.46 27.76 18.14
C ILE A 86 7.82 27.92 17.48
N ILE A 87 8.87 27.73 18.27
CA ILE A 87 10.27 27.82 17.82
C ILE A 87 10.88 26.42 17.97
N PRO A 88 11.09 25.69 16.87
CA PRO A 88 11.93 24.51 16.88
C PRO A 88 13.36 24.92 17.28
N THR A 89 13.90 24.23 18.28
CA THR A 89 15.24 24.45 18.82
C THR A 89 16.02 23.14 18.82
N GLY A 90 17.35 23.20 18.76
CA GLY A 90 18.19 22.00 18.95
C GLY A 90 18.80 21.39 17.69
N GLU A 91 19.13 22.19 16.67
CA GLU A 91 19.92 21.67 15.54
C GLU A 91 21.29 21.16 15.99
N ASN A 92 21.75 20.08 15.38
CA ASN A 92 23.13 19.61 15.52
C ASN A 92 24.07 20.51 14.70
N TYR A 93 24.53 21.61 15.32
CA TYR A 93 25.37 22.64 14.68
C TYR A 93 26.66 22.11 14.05
N THR A 94 27.16 20.96 14.51
CA THR A 94 28.34 20.28 13.95
C THR A 94 28.09 19.68 12.56
N GLN A 95 26.86 19.33 12.19
CA GLN A 95 26.53 18.77 10.87
C GLN A 95 26.05 19.81 9.84
N LEU A 96 25.78 21.06 10.25
CA LEU A 96 25.22 22.09 9.37
C LEU A 96 26.15 22.45 8.21
N GLY A 97 27.46 22.50 8.45
CA GLY A 97 28.46 22.73 7.40
C GLY A 97 28.45 21.65 6.32
N GLN A 98 28.35 20.38 6.73
CA GLN A 98 28.29 19.25 5.80
C GLN A 98 26.97 19.26 5.02
N ARG A 99 25.83 19.50 5.67
CA ARG A 99 24.54 19.59 4.97
C ARG A 99 24.50 20.75 3.96
N ALA A 100 25.12 21.89 4.28
CA ALA A 100 25.29 23.00 3.35
C ALA A 100 26.08 22.58 2.12
N TYR A 101 27.23 21.96 2.38
CA TYR A 101 28.15 21.48 1.38
C TYR A 101 27.46 20.48 0.44
N ASP A 102 26.83 19.45 1.00
CA ASP A 102 26.17 18.38 0.23
C ASP A 102 25.04 18.93 -0.65
N ARG A 103 24.24 19.88 -0.11
CA ARG A 103 23.13 20.48 -0.86
C ARG A 103 23.62 21.30 -2.05
N VAL A 104 24.59 22.19 -1.82
CA VAL A 104 25.16 23.04 -2.88
C VAL A 104 25.89 22.19 -3.91
N TYR A 105 26.63 21.17 -3.45
CA TYR A 105 27.31 20.21 -4.30
C TYR A 105 26.31 19.50 -5.23
N ALA A 106 25.27 18.88 -4.67
CA ALA A 106 24.30 18.10 -5.44
C ALA A 106 23.52 18.96 -6.45
N ASP A 107 23.05 20.14 -6.05
CA ASP A 107 22.32 21.05 -6.95
C ASP A 107 23.20 21.53 -8.12
N THR A 108 24.43 21.95 -7.81
CA THR A 108 25.39 22.41 -8.83
C THR A 108 25.80 21.27 -9.75
N TYR A 109 26.13 20.10 -9.19
CA TYR A 109 26.49 18.91 -9.96
C TYR A 109 25.39 18.53 -10.97
N ASN A 110 24.15 18.42 -10.51
CA ASN A 110 23.03 18.02 -11.37
C ASN A 110 22.78 19.03 -12.50
N LYS A 111 22.81 20.33 -12.21
CA LYS A 111 22.67 21.38 -13.22
C LYS A 111 23.81 21.34 -14.24
N SER A 112 25.06 21.21 -13.78
CA SER A 112 26.23 21.13 -14.65
C SER A 112 26.24 19.88 -15.53
N VAL A 113 25.79 18.71 -15.03
CA VAL A 113 25.65 17.50 -15.84
C VAL A 113 24.61 17.69 -16.95
N LEU A 114 23.45 18.27 -16.63
CA LEU A 114 22.40 18.54 -17.62
C LEU A 114 22.87 19.52 -18.69
N GLN A 115 23.51 20.61 -18.28
CA GLN A 115 24.07 21.60 -19.19
C GLN A 115 25.17 20.99 -20.07
N GLY A 116 26.10 20.23 -19.48
CA GLY A 116 27.18 19.57 -20.22
C GLY A 116 26.67 18.56 -21.25
N LYS A 117 25.60 17.82 -20.93
CA LYS A 117 24.93 16.92 -21.90
C LYS A 117 24.32 17.68 -23.06
N ALA A 118 23.73 18.86 -22.82
CA ALA A 118 23.18 19.71 -23.86
C ALA A 118 24.30 20.30 -24.74
N ASP A 119 25.33 20.89 -24.14
CA ASP A 119 26.43 21.56 -24.84
C ASP A 119 27.26 20.60 -25.71
N GLN A 120 27.44 19.36 -25.24
CA GLN A 120 28.22 18.33 -25.95
C GLN A 120 27.36 17.45 -26.87
N ASN A 121 26.07 17.77 -27.07
CA ASN A 121 25.13 16.98 -27.87
C ASN A 121 25.09 15.48 -27.49
N TYR A 122 25.32 15.16 -26.21
CA TYR A 122 25.45 13.79 -25.70
C TYR A 122 24.26 12.91 -26.11
N SER A 123 23.04 13.40 -25.87
CA SER A 123 21.81 12.64 -26.11
C SER A 123 21.58 12.35 -27.60
N MET A 124 22.02 13.26 -28.48
CA MET A 124 21.89 13.08 -29.92
C MET A 124 22.86 12.01 -30.42
N LEU A 125 24.12 12.04 -29.95
CA LEU A 125 25.12 11.03 -30.31
C LEU A 125 24.71 9.64 -29.82
N TYR A 126 24.27 9.52 -28.55
CA TYR A 126 23.78 8.26 -27.99
C TYR A 126 22.67 7.68 -28.86
N LYS A 127 21.62 8.48 -29.11
CA LYS A 127 20.44 8.04 -29.87
C LYS A 127 20.79 7.63 -31.31
N ASN A 128 21.60 8.42 -32.01
CA ASN A 128 21.97 8.12 -33.39
C ASN A 128 22.79 6.83 -33.49
N THR A 129 23.73 6.60 -32.58
CA THR A 129 24.52 5.37 -32.51
C THR A 129 23.64 4.16 -32.18
N TYR A 130 22.73 4.31 -31.20
CA TYR A 130 21.77 3.27 -30.84
C TYR A 130 20.89 2.90 -32.02
N ASP A 131 20.20 3.85 -32.64
CA ASP A 131 19.25 3.60 -33.72
C ASP A 131 19.93 2.94 -34.93
N THR A 132 21.13 3.44 -35.29
CA THR A 132 21.92 2.89 -36.41
C THR A 132 22.35 1.45 -36.14
N THR A 133 22.89 1.19 -34.94
CA THR A 133 23.37 -0.13 -34.55
C THR A 133 22.22 -1.12 -34.41
N TYR A 134 21.13 -0.71 -33.76
CA TYR A 134 19.94 -1.54 -33.57
C TYR A 134 19.37 -2.01 -34.92
N ASN A 135 19.17 -1.09 -35.86
CA ASN A 135 18.60 -1.42 -37.16
C ASN A 135 19.49 -2.40 -37.95
N SER A 136 20.81 -2.18 -37.91
CA SER A 136 21.78 -3.08 -38.54
C SER A 136 21.77 -4.47 -37.90
N GLN A 137 21.92 -4.55 -36.57
CA GLN A 137 22.03 -5.82 -35.85
C GLN A 137 20.72 -6.61 -35.86
N TYR A 138 19.57 -5.94 -35.73
CA TYR A 138 18.27 -6.58 -35.78
C TYR A 138 18.06 -7.31 -37.11
N SER A 139 18.39 -6.65 -38.23
CA SER A 139 18.25 -7.27 -39.54
C SER A 139 19.16 -8.49 -39.70
N THR A 140 20.42 -8.42 -39.29
CA THR A 140 21.37 -9.54 -39.37
C THR A 140 20.95 -10.72 -38.49
N LEU A 141 20.58 -10.44 -37.23
CA LEU A 141 20.18 -11.46 -36.26
C LEU A 141 18.86 -12.14 -36.65
N LEU A 142 17.89 -11.39 -37.17
CA LEU A 142 16.62 -11.95 -37.62
C LEU A 142 16.82 -12.92 -38.78
N THR A 143 17.67 -12.57 -39.75
CA THR A 143 18.03 -13.47 -40.85
C THR A 143 18.70 -14.74 -40.32
N SER A 144 19.65 -14.61 -39.40
CA SER A 144 20.35 -15.76 -38.81
C SER A 144 19.40 -16.68 -38.03
N TYR A 145 18.57 -16.13 -37.15
CA TYR A 145 17.66 -16.91 -36.31
C TYR A 145 16.49 -17.52 -37.08
N SER A 146 16.18 -17.00 -38.27
CA SER A 146 15.09 -17.51 -39.11
C SER A 146 15.54 -18.52 -40.17
N ALA A 147 16.86 -18.70 -40.38
CA ALA A 147 17.41 -19.39 -41.54
C ALA A 147 16.92 -20.84 -41.72
N ASN A 148 16.75 -21.58 -40.63
CA ASN A 148 16.46 -23.03 -40.67
C ASN A 148 15.07 -23.40 -40.12
N ILE A 149 14.23 -22.43 -39.76
CA ILE A 149 12.96 -22.70 -39.06
C ILE A 149 12.07 -23.67 -39.82
N GLU A 150 11.95 -23.49 -41.15
CA GLU A 150 11.10 -24.35 -41.97
C GLU A 150 11.66 -25.77 -42.05
N THR A 151 12.98 -25.91 -42.24
CA THR A 151 13.65 -27.21 -42.27
C THR A 151 13.57 -27.93 -40.92
N ASP A 152 13.76 -27.22 -39.81
CA ASP A 152 13.71 -27.77 -38.47
C ASP A 152 12.28 -28.17 -38.05
N ALA A 153 11.28 -27.39 -38.45
CA ALA A 153 9.87 -27.73 -38.24
C ALA A 153 9.46 -28.95 -39.08
N GLU A 154 9.93 -29.02 -40.32
CA GLU A 154 9.68 -30.14 -41.23
C GLU A 154 10.34 -31.44 -40.72
N ALA A 155 11.52 -31.36 -40.11
CA ALA A 155 12.19 -32.51 -39.49
C ALA A 155 11.36 -33.17 -38.36
N LYS A 156 10.38 -32.44 -37.78
CA LYS A 156 9.45 -32.96 -36.76
C LYS A 156 8.23 -33.68 -37.33
N ARG A 157 8.09 -33.76 -38.67
CA ARG A 157 6.93 -34.37 -39.33
C ARG A 157 6.65 -35.79 -38.85
N GLU A 158 7.67 -36.63 -38.74
CA GLU A 158 7.50 -38.02 -38.28
C GLU A 158 6.99 -38.08 -36.84
N THR A 159 7.49 -37.20 -35.96
CA THR A 159 6.99 -37.08 -34.58
C THR A 159 5.52 -36.69 -34.58
N PHE A 160 5.12 -35.68 -35.35
CA PHE A 160 3.72 -35.26 -35.43
C PHE A 160 2.82 -36.33 -36.05
N LEU A 161 3.32 -37.10 -37.03
CA LEU A 161 2.60 -38.24 -37.60
C LEU A 161 2.33 -39.32 -36.55
N LEU A 162 3.35 -39.68 -35.76
CA LEU A 162 3.22 -40.66 -34.68
C LEU A 162 2.23 -40.16 -33.62
N ASP A 163 2.38 -38.94 -33.12
CA ASP A 163 1.49 -38.37 -32.10
C ASP A 163 0.04 -38.29 -32.57
N THR A 164 -0.19 -37.93 -33.84
CA THR A 164 -1.53 -37.86 -34.44
C THR A 164 -2.15 -39.26 -34.54
N ARG A 165 -1.38 -40.27 -34.97
CA ARG A 165 -1.84 -41.67 -35.03
C ARG A 165 -2.15 -42.22 -33.64
N GLU A 166 -1.32 -41.92 -32.64
CA GLU A 166 -1.54 -42.31 -31.25
C GLU A 166 -2.80 -41.67 -30.65
N ALA A 167 -3.08 -40.41 -30.99
CA ALA A 167 -4.31 -39.74 -30.60
C ALA A 167 -5.54 -40.42 -31.22
N LEU A 168 -5.47 -40.76 -32.52
CA LEU A 168 -6.54 -41.47 -33.22
C LEU A 168 -6.73 -42.90 -32.71
N PHE A 169 -5.66 -43.59 -32.35
CA PHE A 169 -5.72 -44.93 -31.76
C PHE A 169 -6.60 -44.96 -30.51
N LYS A 170 -6.59 -43.90 -29.70
CA LYS A 170 -7.36 -43.78 -28.45
C LYS A 170 -8.84 -43.43 -28.66
N THR A 171 -9.28 -43.22 -29.91
CA THR A 171 -10.68 -42.90 -30.19
C THR A 171 -11.59 -44.12 -30.01
N PRO A 172 -12.87 -43.95 -29.63
CA PRO A 172 -13.79 -45.06 -29.43
C PRO A 172 -13.94 -45.97 -30.66
N ILE A 173 -14.00 -45.39 -31.86
CA ILE A 173 -14.14 -46.10 -33.14
C ILE A 173 -12.95 -47.04 -33.37
N ILE A 174 -11.74 -46.53 -33.17
CA ILE A 174 -10.52 -47.31 -33.40
C ILE A 174 -10.27 -48.34 -32.28
N GLN A 175 -10.59 -48.01 -31.03
CA GLN A 175 -10.53 -48.96 -29.93
C GLN A 175 -11.53 -50.11 -30.10
N GLN A 176 -12.73 -49.84 -30.63
CA GLN A 176 -13.70 -50.88 -30.99
C GLN A 176 -13.11 -51.83 -32.05
N TYR A 177 -12.48 -51.27 -33.09
CA TYR A 177 -11.81 -52.06 -34.12
C TYR A 177 -10.69 -52.94 -33.55
N TYR A 178 -9.78 -52.35 -32.76
CA TYR A 178 -8.68 -53.08 -32.13
C TYR A 178 -9.19 -54.23 -31.26
N THR A 179 -10.23 -53.98 -30.45
CA THR A 179 -10.83 -54.98 -29.56
C THR A 179 -11.41 -56.14 -30.37
N GLN A 180 -12.15 -55.85 -31.44
CA GLN A 180 -12.70 -56.88 -32.32
C GLN A 180 -11.59 -57.68 -33.00
N ARG A 181 -10.58 -57.00 -33.57
CA ARG A 181 -9.50 -57.65 -34.32
C ARG A 181 -8.59 -58.48 -33.43
N LEU A 182 -8.36 -58.04 -32.20
CA LEU A 182 -7.67 -58.83 -31.18
C LEU A 182 -8.47 -60.09 -30.83
N ALA A 183 -9.80 -59.99 -30.69
CA ALA A 183 -10.63 -61.16 -30.45
C ALA A 183 -10.58 -62.16 -31.62
N ASP A 184 -10.65 -61.67 -32.86
CA ASP A 184 -10.52 -62.51 -34.07
C ASP A 184 -9.21 -63.31 -34.06
N TYR A 185 -8.08 -62.65 -33.82
CA TYR A 185 -6.77 -63.32 -33.75
C TYR A 185 -6.62 -64.26 -32.55
N ARG A 186 -7.21 -63.94 -31.39
CA ARG A 186 -7.20 -64.84 -30.23
C ARG A 186 -8.01 -66.11 -30.47
N ASN A 187 -9.10 -66.02 -31.22
CA ASN A 187 -9.98 -67.14 -31.55
C ASN A 187 -9.41 -68.07 -32.63
N GLY A 188 -8.42 -67.61 -33.40
CA GLY A 188 -7.80 -68.35 -34.49
C GLY A 188 -8.38 -67.96 -35.84
N THR A 189 -7.49 -67.71 -36.81
CA THR A 189 -7.80 -67.19 -38.15
C THR A 189 -7.29 -68.10 -39.27
N TRP A 190 -6.76 -69.29 -38.92
CA TRP A 190 -6.13 -70.23 -39.84
C TRP A 190 -7.13 -71.28 -40.34
N GLY A 191 -8.19 -70.85 -41.03
CA GLY A 191 -9.23 -71.75 -41.56
C GLY A 191 -9.68 -71.37 -42.97
N TRP A 192 -9.93 -72.40 -43.81
CA TRP A 192 -10.73 -72.29 -45.03
C TRP A 192 -12.18 -72.66 -44.71
N ASP A 193 -13.10 -71.85 -45.22
CA ASP A 193 -14.56 -71.91 -45.05
C ASP A 193 -15.12 -73.33 -44.74
N GLY A 194 -15.23 -73.66 -43.44
CA GLY A 194 -16.08 -74.74 -42.92
C GLY A 194 -15.51 -76.16 -42.76
N ILE A 195 -14.22 -76.46 -43.01
CA ILE A 195 -13.70 -77.86 -42.93
C ILE A 195 -12.42 -77.95 -42.06
N TYR A 196 -12.59 -77.87 -40.74
CA TYR A 196 -11.63 -78.08 -39.62
C TYR A 196 -10.14 -77.71 -39.76
N LYS A 197 -9.73 -76.64 -39.05
CA LYS A 197 -8.87 -76.61 -37.84
C LYS A 197 -8.68 -75.14 -37.43
N ASP A 198 -9.22 -74.73 -36.29
CA ASP A 198 -8.95 -73.46 -35.57
C ASP A 198 -9.56 -72.13 -36.09
N GLY A 199 -10.89 -72.08 -36.26
CA GLY A 199 -11.68 -70.82 -36.35
C GLY A 199 -12.18 -70.42 -37.75
N PRO A 200 -13.18 -69.50 -37.86
CA PRO A 200 -13.61 -68.96 -39.15
C PRO A 200 -12.50 -68.08 -39.75
N GLY A 201 -12.24 -68.20 -41.05
CA GLY A 201 -11.23 -67.39 -41.73
C GLY A 201 -11.46 -65.88 -41.52
N LEU A 202 -10.38 -65.10 -41.45
CA LEU A 202 -10.46 -63.67 -41.14
C LEU A 202 -11.25 -62.88 -42.20
N ALA A 203 -12.26 -62.13 -41.77
CA ALA A 203 -13.09 -61.30 -42.64
C ALA A 203 -12.26 -60.24 -43.37
N THR A 204 -12.53 -60.06 -44.66
CA THR A 204 -11.89 -59.01 -45.48
C THR A 204 -12.50 -57.65 -45.12
N ASP A 205 -11.67 -56.72 -44.68
CA ASP A 205 -12.06 -55.35 -44.30
C ASP A 205 -11.11 -54.29 -44.84
N GLY A 206 -10.29 -54.65 -45.83
CA GLY A 206 -9.26 -53.80 -46.42
C GLY A 206 -7.93 -53.77 -45.65
N THR A 207 -7.82 -54.41 -44.47
CA THR A 207 -6.56 -54.59 -43.75
C THR A 207 -5.86 -55.91 -44.12
N THR A 208 -4.56 -55.99 -43.85
CA THR A 208 -3.73 -57.17 -44.12
C THR A 208 -4.23 -58.37 -43.32
N LYS A 209 -4.40 -59.51 -43.98
CA LYS A 209 -4.81 -60.74 -43.30
C LYS A 209 -3.60 -61.51 -42.78
N HIS A 210 -3.61 -61.84 -41.49
CA HIS A 210 -2.65 -62.76 -40.90
C HIS A 210 -3.31 -64.09 -40.52
N SER A 211 -2.62 -65.20 -40.76
CA SER A 211 -3.04 -66.51 -40.28
C SER A 211 -2.39 -66.78 -38.92
N LEU A 212 -3.21 -67.09 -37.91
CA LEU A 212 -2.77 -67.41 -36.57
C LEU A 212 -3.64 -68.53 -35.99
N SER A 213 -3.04 -69.54 -35.38
CA SER A 213 -3.77 -70.53 -34.58
C SER A 213 -4.40 -69.89 -33.35
N SER A 214 -5.49 -70.47 -32.83
CA SER A 214 -6.13 -69.98 -31.61
C SER A 214 -5.14 -69.91 -30.45
N VAL A 215 -5.19 -68.84 -29.66
CA VAL A 215 -4.34 -68.69 -28.45
C VAL A 215 -4.61 -69.81 -27.44
N SER A 216 -5.81 -70.39 -27.45
CA SER A 216 -6.14 -71.55 -26.62
C SER A 216 -5.27 -72.78 -26.88
N LEU A 217 -4.60 -72.84 -28.04
CA LEU A 217 -3.68 -73.91 -28.44
C LEU A 217 -2.23 -73.67 -28.03
N ASP A 218 -1.93 -72.53 -27.42
CA ASP A 218 -0.66 -72.23 -26.76
C ASP A 218 -0.89 -71.92 -25.27
N PRO A 219 -1.38 -72.88 -24.47
CA PRO A 219 -1.71 -72.65 -23.07
C PRO A 219 -0.48 -72.33 -22.20
N THR A 220 0.72 -72.67 -22.67
CA THR A 220 2.00 -72.38 -21.99
C THR A 220 2.63 -71.04 -22.40
N GLY A 221 2.12 -70.41 -23.47
CA GLY A 221 2.64 -69.14 -24.02
C GLY A 221 3.98 -69.24 -24.74
N ILE A 222 4.53 -70.46 -24.92
CA ILE A 222 5.86 -70.69 -25.51
C ILE A 222 5.86 -70.38 -27.02
N LEU A 223 4.74 -70.61 -27.71
CA LEU A 223 4.62 -70.34 -29.15
C LEU A 223 4.35 -68.84 -29.46
N GLY A 224 4.05 -68.06 -28.42
CA GLY A 224 3.90 -66.61 -28.49
C GLY A 224 2.64 -66.17 -29.21
N TYR A 225 1.59 -67.00 -29.29
CA TYR A 225 0.38 -66.67 -30.04
C TYR A 225 -0.35 -65.45 -29.48
N GLU A 226 -0.38 -65.27 -28.16
CA GLU A 226 -0.96 -64.07 -27.53
C GLU A 226 -0.19 -62.79 -27.92
N LYS A 227 1.14 -62.85 -28.02
CA LYS A 227 1.98 -61.73 -28.44
C LYS A 227 1.73 -61.40 -29.92
N LYS A 228 1.71 -62.42 -30.79
CA LYS A 228 1.43 -62.26 -32.23
C LYS A 228 0.01 -61.74 -32.48
N ALA A 229 -0.99 -62.19 -31.71
CA ALA A 229 -2.35 -61.69 -31.80
C ALA A 229 -2.43 -60.19 -31.53
N LYS A 230 -1.69 -59.70 -30.51
CA LYS A 230 -1.58 -58.27 -30.21
C LYS A 230 -0.84 -57.51 -31.30
N GLU A 231 0.26 -58.05 -31.80
CA GLU A 231 1.04 -57.44 -32.88
C GLU A 231 0.22 -57.31 -34.18
N TYR A 232 -0.48 -58.37 -34.60
CA TYR A 232 -1.32 -58.36 -35.80
C TYR A 232 -2.56 -57.46 -35.64
N ALA A 233 -3.22 -57.51 -34.48
CA ALA A 233 -4.35 -56.61 -34.20
C ALA A 233 -3.90 -55.14 -34.21
N LEU A 234 -2.74 -54.84 -33.63
CA LEU A 234 -2.17 -53.49 -33.61
C LEU A 234 -1.79 -53.03 -35.02
N GLY A 235 -1.13 -53.89 -35.81
CA GLY A 235 -0.80 -53.63 -37.21
C GLY A 235 -2.03 -53.31 -38.06
N ASN A 236 -3.06 -54.16 -38.01
CA ASN A 236 -4.33 -53.89 -38.69
C ASN A 236 -5.01 -52.62 -38.19
N THR A 237 -4.87 -52.30 -36.90
CA THR A 237 -5.48 -51.08 -36.36
C THR A 237 -4.83 -49.82 -36.93
N TYR A 238 -3.50 -49.78 -37.08
CA TYR A 238 -2.84 -48.65 -37.76
C TYR A 238 -3.15 -48.60 -39.26
N GLU A 239 -3.30 -49.75 -39.93
CA GLU A 239 -3.80 -49.79 -41.30
C GLU A 239 -5.22 -49.22 -41.38
N MET A 240 -6.10 -49.58 -40.45
CA MET A 240 -7.47 -49.07 -40.36
C MET A 240 -7.51 -47.56 -40.07
N ILE A 241 -6.64 -47.06 -39.18
CA ILE A 241 -6.44 -45.63 -38.96
C ILE A 241 -6.08 -44.93 -40.28
N ASN A 242 -5.15 -45.49 -41.06
CA ASN A 242 -4.78 -44.93 -42.35
C ASN A 242 -5.92 -44.97 -43.38
N LEU A 243 -6.74 -46.02 -43.36
CA LEU A 243 -7.87 -46.20 -44.26
C LEU A 243 -9.07 -45.30 -43.93
N LEU A 244 -9.29 -44.96 -42.66
CA LEU A 244 -10.39 -44.11 -42.22
C LEU A 244 -10.02 -42.62 -42.13
N TYR A 245 -8.81 -42.34 -41.65
CA TYR A 245 -8.35 -41.01 -41.25
C TYR A 245 -7.07 -40.52 -41.94
N GLY A 246 -6.37 -41.37 -42.70
CA GLY A 246 -5.14 -41.01 -43.42
C GLY A 246 -5.32 -40.91 -44.94
N PRO A 247 -4.22 -40.83 -45.72
CA PRO A 247 -4.29 -40.77 -47.19
C PRO A 247 -5.09 -41.92 -47.82
N GLY A 248 -5.12 -43.09 -47.16
CA GLY A 248 -5.95 -44.22 -47.57
C GLY A 248 -7.43 -43.90 -47.64
N ALA A 249 -7.93 -42.95 -46.84
CA ALA A 249 -9.33 -42.48 -46.83
C ALA A 249 -9.81 -41.94 -48.17
N LEU A 250 -8.90 -41.40 -48.98
CA LEU A 250 -9.20 -40.81 -50.28
C LEU A 250 -9.29 -41.84 -51.41
N THR A 251 -8.89 -43.09 -51.14
CA THR A 251 -8.91 -44.17 -52.13
C THR A 251 -10.17 -45.02 -51.99
N ALA A 252 -10.74 -45.40 -53.14
CA ALA A 252 -11.84 -46.35 -53.20
C ALA A 252 -11.36 -47.71 -52.67
N ASN A 253 -12.04 -48.24 -51.67
CA ASN A 253 -11.72 -49.53 -51.05
C ASN A 253 -13.03 -50.28 -50.78
N SER A 254 -13.41 -51.12 -51.74
CA SER A 254 -14.66 -51.89 -51.68
C SER A 254 -14.69 -52.87 -50.50
N ASP A 255 -13.54 -53.43 -50.14
CA ASP A 255 -13.42 -54.40 -49.05
C ASP A 255 -13.72 -53.75 -47.69
N LEU A 256 -13.20 -52.54 -47.46
CA LEU A 256 -13.52 -51.75 -46.28
C LEU A 256 -14.99 -51.32 -46.27
N THR A 257 -15.49 -50.72 -47.36
CA THR A 257 -16.87 -50.20 -47.39
C THR A 257 -17.93 -51.30 -47.29
N ASN A 258 -17.60 -52.52 -47.71
CA ASN A 258 -18.47 -53.68 -47.57
C ASN A 258 -18.32 -54.41 -46.23
N SER A 259 -17.26 -54.13 -45.47
CA SER A 259 -17.00 -54.75 -44.18
C SER A 259 -18.11 -54.50 -43.16
N THR A 260 -18.33 -55.48 -42.29
CA THR A 260 -19.29 -55.36 -41.18
C THR A 260 -18.91 -54.21 -40.23
N PHE A 261 -17.61 -54.02 -40.00
CA PHE A 261 -17.10 -52.95 -39.15
C PHE A 261 -17.47 -51.56 -39.69
N TYR A 262 -17.15 -51.26 -40.95
CA TYR A 262 -17.45 -49.95 -41.54
C TYR A 262 -18.95 -49.66 -41.60
N LYS A 263 -19.76 -50.67 -41.98
CA LYS A 263 -21.24 -50.56 -42.01
C LYS A 263 -21.86 -50.32 -40.63
N SER A 264 -21.17 -50.69 -39.56
CA SER A 264 -21.62 -50.43 -38.18
C SER A 264 -21.41 -48.98 -37.73
N LEU A 265 -20.63 -48.18 -38.47
CA LEU A 265 -20.34 -46.79 -38.14
C LEU A 265 -21.45 -45.86 -38.69
N THR A 266 -22.30 -45.34 -37.81
CA THR A 266 -23.40 -44.43 -38.19
C THR A 266 -22.88 -43.05 -38.62
N ASN A 267 -23.29 -42.57 -39.79
CA ASN A 267 -22.95 -41.24 -40.35
C ASN A 267 -21.44 -40.96 -40.47
N PHE A 268 -20.60 -42.00 -40.58
CA PHE A 268 -19.16 -41.84 -40.69
C PHE A 268 -18.72 -41.55 -42.13
N VAL A 269 -17.88 -40.53 -42.31
CA VAL A 269 -17.26 -40.18 -43.59
C VAL A 269 -15.74 -40.25 -43.47
N ARG A 270 -15.12 -41.06 -44.33
CA ARG A 270 -13.67 -41.17 -44.44
C ARG A 270 -13.07 -39.85 -44.92
N SER A 271 -11.99 -39.39 -44.29
CA SER A 271 -11.26 -38.18 -44.71
C SER A 271 -9.80 -38.26 -44.29
N ASP A 272 -8.89 -37.61 -45.03
CA ASP A 272 -7.47 -37.55 -44.67
C ASP A 272 -7.22 -36.48 -43.59
N GLN A 273 -7.63 -36.80 -42.36
CA GLN A 273 -7.44 -35.94 -41.19
C GLN A 273 -5.99 -35.92 -40.72
N ILE A 274 -5.22 -36.99 -40.96
CA ILE A 274 -3.82 -37.11 -40.53
C ILE A 274 -2.95 -36.09 -41.27
N THR A 275 -3.00 -36.07 -42.61
CA THR A 275 -2.19 -35.14 -43.39
C THR A 275 -2.55 -33.67 -43.07
N VAL A 276 -3.84 -33.38 -42.96
CA VAL A 276 -4.33 -32.02 -42.62
C VAL A 276 -3.83 -31.59 -41.24
N THR A 277 -3.97 -32.45 -40.23
CA THR A 277 -3.56 -32.14 -38.85
C THR A 277 -2.05 -31.95 -38.75
N VAL A 278 -1.26 -32.83 -39.36
CA VAL A 278 0.21 -32.74 -39.34
C VAL A 278 0.70 -31.47 -40.04
N ASN A 279 0.14 -31.11 -41.20
CA ASN A 279 0.51 -29.87 -41.90
C ASN A 279 0.14 -28.62 -41.09
N SER A 280 -0.98 -28.66 -40.36
CA SER A 280 -1.37 -27.58 -39.44
C SER A 280 -0.40 -27.46 -38.26
N LEU A 281 0.01 -28.58 -37.66
CA LEU A 281 0.99 -28.58 -36.56
C LEU A 281 2.35 -28.04 -36.99
N ILE A 282 2.84 -28.40 -38.17
CA ILE A 282 4.07 -27.85 -38.75
C ILE A 282 3.95 -26.34 -38.98
N SER A 283 2.82 -25.88 -39.53
CA SER A 283 2.58 -24.44 -39.75
C SER A 283 2.54 -23.64 -38.45
N ASN A 284 1.93 -24.22 -37.39
CA ASN A 284 1.90 -23.62 -36.06
C ASN A 284 3.30 -23.57 -35.42
N GLU A 285 4.09 -24.63 -35.60
CA GLU A 285 5.49 -24.70 -35.16
C GLU A 285 6.33 -23.60 -35.81
N ILE A 286 6.26 -23.46 -37.14
CA ILE A 286 6.95 -22.40 -37.90
C ILE A 286 6.56 -21.01 -37.38
N THR A 287 5.26 -20.78 -37.15
CA THR A 287 4.77 -19.49 -36.64
C THR A 287 5.32 -19.18 -35.25
N ARG A 288 5.33 -20.18 -34.35
CA ARG A 288 5.85 -20.03 -32.99
C ARG A 288 7.35 -19.74 -32.98
N GLU A 289 8.13 -20.48 -33.78
CA GLU A 289 9.57 -20.28 -33.87
C GLU A 289 9.94 -18.96 -34.54
N ARG A 290 9.18 -18.49 -35.55
CA ARG A 290 9.38 -17.15 -36.14
C ARG A 290 9.18 -16.04 -35.12
N LEU A 291 8.13 -16.12 -34.30
CA LEU A 291 7.90 -15.16 -33.22
C LEU A 291 9.04 -15.20 -32.18
N ALA A 292 9.51 -16.40 -31.83
CA ALA A 292 10.63 -16.57 -30.92
C ALA A 292 11.94 -15.98 -31.49
N ALA A 293 12.21 -16.19 -32.77
CA ALA A 293 13.36 -15.63 -33.47
C ALA A 293 13.32 -14.10 -33.50
N GLU A 294 12.15 -13.50 -33.79
CA GLU A 294 11.96 -12.05 -33.78
C GLU A 294 12.22 -11.45 -32.39
N LEU A 295 11.67 -12.06 -31.33
CA LEU A 295 11.88 -11.62 -29.96
C LEU A 295 13.36 -11.71 -29.54
N ARG A 296 14.04 -12.82 -29.89
CA ARG A 296 15.48 -12.98 -29.62
C ARG A 296 16.32 -11.96 -30.38
N ALA A 297 15.99 -11.70 -31.65
CA ALA A 297 16.69 -10.72 -32.47
C ALA A 297 16.54 -9.30 -31.91
N LYS A 298 15.32 -8.89 -31.52
CA LYS A 298 15.10 -7.58 -30.88
C LYS A 298 15.89 -7.43 -29.58
N TYR A 299 15.81 -8.44 -28.72
CA TYR A 299 16.51 -8.42 -27.42
C TYR A 299 18.03 -8.28 -27.61
N ASN A 300 18.64 -9.13 -28.44
CA ASN A 300 20.09 -9.09 -28.66
C ASN A 300 20.54 -7.84 -29.42
N ALA A 301 19.75 -7.34 -30.36
CA ALA A 301 20.04 -6.09 -31.07
C ALA A 301 19.98 -4.88 -30.13
N THR A 302 19.04 -4.85 -29.17
CA THR A 302 19.00 -3.82 -28.12
C THR A 302 20.28 -3.84 -27.29
N GLN A 303 20.69 -5.01 -26.77
CA GLN A 303 21.93 -5.09 -25.97
C GLN A 303 23.16 -4.57 -26.73
N LEU A 304 23.34 -5.01 -27.98
CA LEU A 304 24.47 -4.57 -28.81
C LEU A 304 24.40 -3.07 -29.14
N ALA A 305 23.20 -2.51 -29.31
CA ALA A 305 23.02 -1.10 -29.59
C ALA A 305 23.26 -0.22 -28.36
N GLU A 306 22.86 -0.67 -27.17
CA GLU A 306 23.17 0.00 -25.90
C GLU A 306 24.68 0.00 -25.67
N ASP A 307 25.35 -1.15 -25.77
CA ASP A 307 26.81 -1.28 -25.59
C ASP A 307 27.57 -0.35 -26.55
N ALA A 308 27.15 -0.27 -27.82
CA ALA A 308 27.77 0.61 -28.81
C ALA A 308 27.53 2.10 -28.52
N ALA A 309 26.32 2.47 -28.10
CA ALA A 309 25.97 3.85 -27.77
C ALA A 309 26.68 4.33 -26.49
N ASP A 310 26.81 3.47 -25.49
CA ASP A 310 27.58 3.73 -24.28
C ASP A 310 29.07 3.89 -24.61
N ALA A 311 29.66 2.97 -25.38
CA ALA A 311 31.06 3.08 -25.80
C ALA A 311 31.35 4.38 -26.58
N ALA A 312 30.43 4.77 -27.48
CA ALA A 312 30.57 6.00 -28.27
C ALA A 312 30.48 7.29 -27.44
N THR A 313 29.80 7.24 -26.28
CA THR A 313 29.55 8.43 -25.46
C THR A 313 30.33 8.46 -24.15
N GLN A 314 31.05 7.38 -23.82
CA GLN A 314 31.79 7.21 -22.57
C GLN A 314 32.79 8.35 -22.30
N GLN A 315 33.60 8.73 -23.30
CA GLN A 315 34.59 9.78 -23.15
C GLN A 315 33.95 11.16 -22.90
N ILE A 316 32.85 11.44 -23.59
CA ILE A 316 32.10 12.70 -23.43
C ILE A 316 31.44 12.74 -22.05
N LEU A 317 30.84 11.64 -21.60
CA LEU A 317 30.25 11.55 -20.26
C LEU A 317 31.28 11.78 -19.16
N ALA A 318 32.47 11.18 -19.30
CA ALA A 318 33.57 11.37 -18.35
C ALA A 318 34.01 12.83 -18.24
N LEU A 319 34.09 13.54 -19.38
CA LEU A 319 34.41 14.98 -19.40
C LEU A 319 33.30 15.82 -18.75
N ILE A 320 32.03 15.50 -19.02
CA ILE A 320 30.88 16.19 -18.41
C ILE A 320 30.88 16.00 -16.89
N ILE A 321 31.11 14.77 -16.41
CA ILE A 321 31.16 14.46 -14.98
C ILE A 321 32.32 15.22 -14.31
N ALA A 322 33.53 15.16 -14.88
CA ALA A 322 34.69 15.86 -14.31
C ALA A 322 34.47 17.38 -14.21
N ALA A 323 33.87 18.00 -15.23
CA ALA A 323 33.53 19.43 -15.22
C ALA A 323 32.44 19.76 -14.19
N ALA A 324 31.44 18.88 -14.05
CA ALA A 324 30.38 19.03 -13.05
C ALA A 324 30.90 18.88 -11.63
N GLU A 325 31.78 17.90 -11.36
CA GLU A 325 32.45 17.72 -10.07
C GLU A 325 33.29 18.95 -9.70
N ALA A 326 34.10 19.46 -10.63
CA ALA A 326 34.90 20.66 -10.40
C ALA A 326 34.04 21.88 -10.04
N SER A 327 32.94 22.09 -10.80
CA SER A 327 31.99 23.18 -10.55
C SER A 327 31.28 23.03 -9.20
N ALA A 328 30.86 21.81 -8.87
CA ALA A 328 30.17 21.50 -7.62
C ALA A 328 31.10 21.66 -6.40
N LEU A 329 32.35 21.19 -6.48
CA LEU A 329 33.37 21.39 -5.44
C LEU A 329 33.64 22.87 -5.20
N GLN A 330 33.79 23.66 -6.27
CA GLN A 330 34.05 25.11 -6.16
C GLN A 330 32.87 25.86 -5.53
N ALA A 331 31.63 25.51 -5.91
CA ALA A 331 30.44 26.11 -5.34
C ALA A 331 30.26 25.70 -3.86
N ALA A 332 30.44 24.41 -3.55
CA ALA A 332 30.27 23.86 -2.21
C ALA A 332 31.34 24.38 -1.23
N ALA A 333 32.59 24.57 -1.68
CA ALA A 333 33.68 25.13 -0.87
C ALA A 333 33.41 26.58 -0.39
N ASN A 334 32.57 27.33 -1.10
CA ASN A 334 32.20 28.70 -0.75
C ASN A 334 30.87 28.79 0.04
N SER A 335 30.31 27.66 0.50
CA SER A 335 28.99 27.61 1.17
C SER A 335 28.98 28.38 2.50
N PRO A 336 28.24 29.51 2.62
CA PRO A 336 28.09 30.17 3.90
C PRO A 336 27.09 29.40 4.76
N VAL A 337 27.57 28.74 5.81
CA VAL A 337 26.70 28.09 6.83
C VAL A 337 25.66 29.07 7.40
N LYS A 338 26.00 30.37 7.43
CA LYS A 338 25.15 31.45 7.92
C LYS A 338 23.87 31.67 7.11
N SER A 339 23.88 31.46 5.79
CA SER A 339 22.72 31.65 4.91
C SER A 339 21.84 30.40 4.78
N LEU A 340 22.20 29.31 5.47
CA LEU A 340 21.36 28.13 5.51
C LEU A 340 20.06 28.43 6.25
N LYS A 341 18.94 28.08 5.62
CA LYS A 341 17.61 28.25 6.21
C LYS A 341 17.15 26.99 6.92
N THR A 342 17.79 26.72 8.06
CA THR A 342 17.54 25.50 8.84
C THR A 342 16.65 25.79 10.05
N LYS A 343 16.70 27.02 10.60
CA LYS A 343 15.76 27.46 11.63
C LYS A 343 14.34 27.53 11.06
N ALA A 344 13.36 27.16 11.88
CA ALA A 344 11.95 27.38 11.60
C ALA A 344 11.33 28.32 12.64
N ASP A 345 10.32 29.08 12.22
CA ASP A 345 9.42 29.82 13.12
C ASP A 345 7.99 29.56 12.66
N VAL A 346 7.17 29.01 13.55
CA VAL A 346 5.77 28.68 13.26
C VAL A 346 4.87 29.60 14.06
N PHE A 347 3.94 30.26 13.39
CA PHE A 347 2.89 31.07 14.00
C PHE A 347 1.56 30.39 13.75
N ILE A 348 0.80 30.10 14.80
CA ILE A 348 -0.60 29.66 14.71
C ILE A 348 -1.44 30.81 15.23
N TYR A 349 -2.37 31.34 14.45
CA TYR A 349 -3.15 32.51 14.83
C TYR A 349 -4.62 32.39 14.47
N GLY A 350 -5.43 33.15 15.19
CA GLY A 350 -6.88 33.08 15.08
C GLY A 350 -7.41 31.68 15.36
N LEU A 351 -7.03 31.10 16.50
CA LEU A 351 -7.64 29.84 16.93
C LEU A 351 -9.11 30.08 17.31
N ALA A 352 -10.03 29.33 16.71
CA ALA A 352 -11.46 29.38 17.01
C ALA A 352 -12.06 27.99 17.20
N LEU A 353 -13.00 27.92 18.14
CA LEU A 353 -13.82 26.76 18.45
C LEU A 353 -15.29 27.15 18.37
N SER A 354 -16.09 26.41 17.59
CA SER A 354 -17.52 26.65 17.43
C SER A 354 -18.31 25.37 17.24
N LYS A 355 -19.63 25.51 17.17
CA LYS A 355 -20.49 24.44 16.64
C LYS A 355 -20.13 24.15 15.18
N SER A 356 -20.18 22.88 14.80
CA SER A 356 -20.06 22.46 13.41
C SER A 356 -21.21 23.02 12.55
N ASP A 357 -20.93 23.40 11.31
CA ASP A 357 -21.86 24.08 10.39
C ASP A 357 -21.94 23.45 9.00
N GLY A 358 -21.27 22.30 8.80
CA GLY A 358 -21.19 21.64 7.50
C GLY A 358 -20.21 22.24 6.49
N SER A 359 -19.44 23.26 6.87
CA SER A 359 -18.50 23.93 5.98
C SER A 359 -17.04 23.68 6.36
N LEU A 360 -16.21 23.37 5.36
CA LEU A 360 -14.75 23.41 5.45
C LEU A 360 -14.15 24.66 4.78
N SER A 361 -14.96 25.64 4.42
CA SER A 361 -14.49 26.91 3.83
C SER A 361 -14.30 28.02 4.85
N THR A 362 -14.98 27.94 5.99
CA THR A 362 -14.96 28.97 7.03
C THR A 362 -14.29 28.47 8.32
N ARG A 363 -13.42 29.32 8.89
CA ARG A 363 -12.67 29.05 10.13
C ARG A 363 -13.59 28.85 11.35
N TYR A 364 -14.68 29.61 11.44
CA TYR A 364 -15.55 29.71 12.60
C TYR A 364 -17.00 29.86 12.14
N SER A 365 -17.95 29.23 12.82
CA SER A 365 -19.36 29.23 12.42
C SER A 365 -20.19 30.36 13.03
N ASN A 366 -19.63 31.17 13.95
CA ASN A 366 -20.38 32.15 14.75
C ASN A 366 -21.50 31.52 15.58
N GLN A 367 -21.36 30.26 15.98
CA GLN A 367 -22.34 29.57 16.83
C GLN A 367 -21.64 28.90 18.01
N GLY A 368 -22.16 29.14 19.22
CA GLY A 368 -21.75 28.42 20.41
C GLY A 368 -22.16 26.95 20.34
N PHE A 369 -21.44 26.09 21.07
CA PHE A 369 -21.75 24.66 21.18
C PHE A 369 -21.85 24.25 22.65
N ASN A 370 -22.65 23.22 22.90
CA ASN A 370 -22.66 22.52 24.20
C ASN A 370 -21.87 21.24 24.02
N TRP A 371 -21.19 20.78 25.07
CA TRP A 371 -20.40 19.57 25.01
C TRP A 371 -20.72 18.64 26.18
N GLY A 372 -21.48 17.59 25.87
CA GLY A 372 -22.03 16.69 26.87
C GLY A 372 -23.41 17.11 27.35
N THR A 373 -24.01 16.26 28.18
CA THR A 373 -25.33 16.48 28.78
C THR A 373 -25.27 16.21 30.28
N ALA A 374 -26.34 16.52 31.02
CA ALA A 374 -26.43 16.12 32.42
C ALA A 374 -26.36 14.60 32.63
N SER A 375 -26.79 13.78 31.65
CA SER A 375 -26.73 12.31 31.71
C SER A 375 -25.43 11.72 31.20
N ASN A 376 -24.67 12.47 30.39
CA ASN A 376 -23.36 12.10 29.88
C ASN A 376 -22.42 13.32 29.91
N PRO A 377 -22.00 13.76 31.11
CA PRO A 377 -21.22 14.97 31.28
C PRO A 377 -19.72 14.71 31.09
N TRP A 378 -18.95 15.79 31.09
CA TRP A 378 -17.54 15.72 31.45
C TRP A 378 -17.39 15.32 32.91
N LEU A 379 -16.43 14.45 33.22
CA LEU A 379 -16.14 14.02 34.58
C LEU A 379 -14.71 14.39 34.97
N PHE A 380 -14.59 15.01 36.14
CA PHE A 380 -13.33 15.11 36.87
C PHE A 380 -13.50 14.37 38.20
N ARG A 381 -12.82 13.24 38.37
CA ARG A 381 -13.06 12.34 39.50
C ARG A 381 -11.80 11.63 39.96
N ALA A 382 -11.78 11.20 41.21
CA ALA A 382 -10.80 10.25 41.70
C ALA A 382 -11.32 8.81 41.59
N GLY A 383 -10.42 7.85 41.55
CA GLY A 383 -10.75 6.42 41.52
C GLY A 383 -9.61 5.55 42.01
N THR A 384 -9.85 4.24 42.05
CA THR A 384 -8.85 3.23 42.38
C THR A 384 -9.04 2.03 41.47
N GLU A 385 -7.95 1.47 40.97
CA GLU A 385 -7.97 0.27 40.12
C GLU A 385 -6.90 -0.72 40.59
N ASN A 386 -7.22 -2.01 40.58
CA ASN A 386 -6.26 -3.05 40.93
C ASN A 386 -5.45 -3.44 39.70
N VAL A 387 -4.16 -3.11 39.69
CA VAL A 387 -3.29 -3.24 38.52
C VAL A 387 -1.96 -3.90 38.87
N ARG A 388 -1.35 -4.55 37.89
CA ARG A 388 0.05 -5.03 37.97
C ARG A 388 0.89 -4.08 37.13
N GLN A 389 1.76 -3.29 37.75
CA GLN A 389 2.63 -2.34 37.07
C GLN A 389 4.09 -2.63 37.44
N PHE A 390 4.95 -2.79 36.43
CA PHE A 390 6.38 -3.16 36.50
C PHE A 390 6.74 -4.51 37.13
N LYS A 391 6.06 -4.93 38.20
CA LYS A 391 6.30 -6.17 38.94
C LYS A 391 5.09 -7.11 38.84
N ASP A 392 5.31 -8.40 39.05
CA ASP A 392 4.25 -9.41 39.09
C ASP A 392 3.47 -9.41 40.42
N LYS A 393 3.00 -8.22 40.83
CA LYS A 393 2.26 -7.99 42.06
C LYS A 393 1.10 -7.05 41.77
N ALA A 394 -0.10 -7.48 42.10
CA ALA A 394 -1.30 -6.66 41.94
C ALA A 394 -1.46 -5.73 43.13
N GLU A 395 -1.60 -4.44 42.87
CA GLU A 395 -1.81 -3.43 43.90
C GLU A 395 -2.91 -2.45 43.50
N ASN A 396 -3.51 -1.81 44.51
CA ASN A 396 -4.52 -0.78 44.29
C ASN A 396 -3.84 0.54 43.96
N LEU A 397 -4.03 1.00 42.73
CA LEU A 397 -3.50 2.26 42.22
C LEU A 397 -4.60 3.33 42.25
N GLY A 398 -4.39 4.36 43.06
CA GLY A 398 -5.24 5.55 43.08
C GLY A 398 -4.95 6.45 41.88
N TYR A 399 -6.00 7.05 41.29
CA TYR A 399 -5.86 7.95 40.15
C TYR A 399 -6.82 9.13 40.20
N LEU A 400 -6.46 10.20 39.50
CA LEU A 400 -7.32 11.32 39.10
C LEU A 400 -7.63 11.19 37.61
N ALA A 401 -8.89 11.35 37.23
CA ALA A 401 -9.35 11.19 35.86
C ALA A 401 -10.02 12.48 35.36
N LEU A 402 -9.67 12.89 34.14
CA LEU A 402 -10.45 13.80 33.31
C LEU A 402 -11.04 12.99 32.15
N GLU A 403 -12.36 12.93 32.08
CA GLU A 403 -13.09 12.07 31.13
C GLU A 403 -14.07 12.90 30.32
N ALA A 404 -13.99 12.79 29.00
CA ALA A 404 -14.99 13.33 28.09
C ALA A 404 -16.29 12.52 28.20
N PRO A 405 -17.44 13.08 27.73
CA PRO A 405 -18.66 12.30 27.57
C PRO A 405 -18.41 10.97 26.87
N LEU A 406 -19.02 9.89 27.34
CA LEU A 406 -18.84 8.56 26.77
C LEU A 406 -19.34 8.52 25.32
N ALA A 407 -18.62 7.81 24.45
CA ALA A 407 -19.05 7.57 23.08
C ALA A 407 -20.03 6.40 23.03
N LYS A 408 -21.14 6.56 22.33
CA LYS A 408 -22.12 5.48 22.12
C LYS A 408 -21.54 4.40 21.20
N THR A 409 -22.01 3.16 21.36
CA THR A 409 -21.75 2.12 20.36
C THR A 409 -22.62 2.35 19.14
N ALA A 410 -22.08 2.06 17.93
CA ALA A 410 -22.79 2.30 16.67
C ALA A 410 -24.12 1.52 16.52
N LEU A 411 -24.33 0.47 17.34
CA LEU A 411 -25.51 -0.41 17.29
C LEU A 411 -26.73 0.17 18.03
N GLU A 412 -26.54 1.05 19.01
CA GLU A 412 -27.63 1.51 19.87
C GLU A 412 -28.28 2.82 19.44
N ASP A 413 -27.68 3.54 18.50
CA ASP A 413 -28.25 4.82 18.08
C ASP A 413 -27.97 5.17 16.62
N PRO A 414 -28.43 4.34 15.66
CA PRO A 414 -28.22 4.60 14.23
C PRO A 414 -28.79 5.95 13.77
N ALA A 415 -29.76 6.51 14.50
CA ALA A 415 -30.38 7.80 14.20
C ALA A 415 -29.68 9.03 14.82
N ASN A 416 -28.97 8.91 15.96
CA ASN A 416 -28.16 10.01 16.54
C ASN A 416 -26.65 9.91 16.24
N ILE A 417 -26.22 9.11 15.27
CA ILE A 417 -24.88 9.21 14.63
C ILE A 417 -24.61 10.65 14.10
N GLU A 418 -25.65 11.49 14.00
CA GLU A 418 -25.58 12.89 13.58
C GLU A 418 -26.06 13.93 14.60
N ASN A 419 -25.94 13.70 15.92
CA ASN A 419 -26.22 14.81 16.85
C ASN A 419 -25.10 15.87 16.81
N THR A 420 -25.13 16.71 15.77
CA THR A 420 -24.19 17.82 15.49
C THR A 420 -24.14 18.88 16.58
N SER A 421 -25.04 18.85 17.57
CA SER A 421 -25.05 19.83 18.67
C SER A 421 -23.82 19.75 19.56
N PHE A 422 -23.11 18.62 19.58
CA PHE A 422 -21.88 18.40 20.36
C PHE A 422 -20.60 18.42 19.52
N ASN A 423 -20.72 18.42 18.19
CA ASN A 423 -19.55 18.35 17.31
C ASN A 423 -18.94 19.73 17.10
N ILE A 424 -17.62 19.74 17.19
CA ILE A 424 -16.80 20.95 17.22
C ILE A 424 -16.29 21.26 15.81
N LYS A 425 -16.36 22.53 15.46
CA LYS A 425 -15.52 23.12 14.43
C LYS A 425 -14.31 23.77 15.10
N LEU A 426 -13.12 23.40 14.65
CA LEU A 426 -11.85 24.01 15.02
C LEU A 426 -11.26 24.65 13.77
N GLY A 427 -10.91 25.92 13.83
CA GLY A 427 -10.24 26.59 12.74
C GLY A 427 -9.13 27.52 13.20
N PHE A 428 -8.04 27.57 12.44
CA PHE A 428 -6.94 28.51 12.66
C PHE A 428 -6.18 28.77 11.36
N TRP A 429 -5.36 29.80 11.36
CA TRP A 429 -4.36 30.04 10.34
C TRP A 429 -2.98 29.72 10.87
N SER A 430 -2.04 29.41 9.98
CA SER A 430 -0.64 29.33 10.36
C SER A 430 0.31 29.83 9.29
N ASP A 431 1.39 30.47 9.75
CA ASP A 431 2.53 30.88 8.94
C ASP A 431 3.78 30.15 9.43
N ILE A 432 4.40 29.37 8.55
CA ILE A 432 5.59 28.57 8.83
C ILE A 432 6.74 29.17 8.01
N PHE A 433 7.74 29.74 8.69
CA PHE A 433 8.88 30.38 8.05
C PHE A 433 10.12 29.50 8.15
N SER A 434 10.85 29.39 7.03
CA SER A 434 12.23 28.91 7.01
C SER A 434 13.18 30.11 7.13
N ARG A 435 13.98 30.14 8.20
CA ARG A 435 14.84 31.27 8.56
C ARG A 435 16.31 30.90 8.50
N GLU A 436 17.12 31.88 8.13
CA GLU A 436 18.57 31.74 8.10
C GLU A 436 19.16 31.50 9.49
N LEU A 437 20.25 30.74 9.56
CA LEU A 437 20.95 30.45 10.81
C LEU A 437 21.40 31.72 11.54
N ASN A 438 21.82 32.75 10.82
CA ASN A 438 22.22 34.05 11.37
C ASN A 438 21.04 34.99 11.69
N SER A 439 19.79 34.56 11.48
CA SER A 439 18.61 35.39 11.75
C SER A 439 18.55 35.83 13.21
N SER A 440 18.09 37.07 13.43
CA SER A 440 18.06 37.68 14.76
C SER A 440 17.22 36.85 15.73
N ARG A 441 17.73 36.72 16.97
CA ARG A 441 17.03 36.14 18.11
C ARG A 441 16.18 37.16 18.88
N GLU A 442 16.29 38.44 18.55
CA GLU A 442 15.56 39.50 19.22
C GLU A 442 14.08 39.47 18.84
N VAL A 443 13.23 39.67 19.84
CA VAL A 443 11.77 39.69 19.70
C VAL A 443 11.24 41.07 20.06
N ASN A 444 10.21 41.51 19.36
CA ASN A 444 9.47 42.70 19.75
C ASN A 444 8.70 42.38 21.04
N PRO A 445 8.90 43.13 22.14
CA PRO A 445 8.27 42.81 23.42
C PRO A 445 6.75 43.03 23.43
N ILE A 446 6.21 43.83 22.50
CA ILE A 446 4.77 44.11 22.40
C ILE A 446 4.07 43.02 21.57
N THR A 447 4.69 42.59 20.48
CA THR A 447 4.06 41.63 19.56
C THR A 447 4.50 40.20 19.79
N GLY A 448 5.67 39.92 20.37
CA GLY A 448 6.24 38.58 20.54
C GLY A 448 6.89 37.99 19.26
N ALA A 449 6.76 38.68 18.12
CA ALA A 449 7.36 38.28 16.85
C ALA A 449 8.85 38.70 16.75
N PRO A 450 9.67 38.04 15.92
CA PRO A 450 11.01 38.50 15.58
C PRO A 450 10.99 39.93 15.04
N ILE A 451 12.00 40.73 15.41
CA ILE A 451 12.15 42.08 14.84
C ILE A 451 12.61 42.07 13.37
N SER A 452 13.20 40.96 12.90
CA SER A 452 13.69 40.79 11.53
C SER A 452 13.87 39.30 11.15
N GLY A 453 14.10 39.04 9.86
CA GLY A 453 14.44 37.70 9.36
C GLY A 453 13.24 36.76 9.17
N LEU A 454 12.04 37.33 9.01
CA LEU A 454 10.89 36.62 8.45
C LEU A 454 10.72 37.06 7.00
N ASP A 455 10.79 36.10 6.08
CA ASP A 455 10.74 36.34 4.65
C ASP A 455 9.53 35.61 4.04
N LYS A 456 8.73 36.33 3.27
CA LYS A 456 7.50 35.81 2.65
C LYS A 456 7.81 34.73 1.61
N GLU A 457 8.94 34.86 0.92
CA GLU A 457 9.37 33.93 -0.12
C GLU A 457 9.68 32.53 0.45
N TYR A 458 9.96 32.47 1.75
CA TYR A 458 10.26 31.26 2.51
C TYR A 458 9.20 30.94 3.56
N ARG A 459 7.96 31.36 3.31
CA ARG A 459 6.80 31.14 4.17
C ARG A 459 5.83 30.14 3.53
N LEU A 460 5.45 29.11 4.28
CA LEU A 460 4.25 28.34 4.01
C LEU A 460 3.11 28.88 4.86
N ARG A 461 2.08 29.42 4.22
CA ARG A 461 0.87 29.92 4.86
C ARG A 461 -0.28 28.94 4.65
N THR A 462 -1.02 28.64 5.70
CA THR A 462 -2.12 27.66 5.65
C THR A 462 -3.35 28.12 6.44
N GLN A 463 -4.52 27.66 6.02
CA GLN A 463 -5.74 27.66 6.82
C GLN A 463 -6.12 26.22 7.16
N PHE A 464 -6.19 25.92 8.45
CA PHE A 464 -6.64 24.64 8.96
C PHE A 464 -8.09 24.75 9.44
N ILE A 465 -8.96 23.84 8.99
CA ILE A 465 -10.34 23.75 9.44
C ILE A 465 -10.67 22.28 9.68
N ALA A 466 -11.04 21.92 10.90
CA ALA A 466 -11.69 20.65 11.22
C ALA A 466 -13.16 20.91 11.52
N ASN A 467 -14.06 20.12 10.91
CA ASN A 467 -15.50 20.23 11.09
C ASN A 467 -16.09 18.86 11.42
N GLY A 468 -17.07 18.83 12.31
CA GLY A 468 -17.67 17.58 12.79
C GLY A 468 -16.84 16.85 13.85
N LEU A 469 -15.87 17.50 14.49
CA LEU A 469 -14.95 16.87 15.44
C LEU A 469 -15.64 16.49 16.76
N SER A 470 -15.41 15.27 17.23
CA SER A 470 -15.87 14.74 18.51
C SER A 470 -14.68 14.18 19.29
N LEU A 471 -14.60 14.52 20.59
CA LEU A 471 -13.65 13.89 21.52
C LEU A 471 -14.32 12.89 22.47
N ASN A 472 -15.57 12.48 22.21
CA ASN A 472 -16.30 11.60 23.11
C ASN A 472 -15.57 10.26 23.29
N GLY A 473 -15.53 9.79 24.54
CA GLY A 473 -14.76 8.62 24.96
C GLY A 473 -13.28 8.86 25.20
N SER A 474 -12.77 10.10 25.05
CA SER A 474 -11.41 10.44 25.47
C SER A 474 -11.28 10.45 27.00
N GLN A 475 -10.11 10.09 27.50
CA GLN A 475 -9.78 10.21 28.93
C GLN A 475 -8.29 10.47 29.15
N VAL A 476 -7.99 11.10 30.28
CA VAL A 476 -6.64 11.18 30.84
C VAL A 476 -6.70 10.75 32.29
N LEU A 477 -5.96 9.70 32.64
CA LEU A 477 -5.75 9.25 34.00
C LEU A 477 -4.37 9.71 34.47
N MET A 478 -4.29 10.29 35.65
CA MET A 478 -3.06 10.74 36.30
C MET A 478 -2.92 10.02 37.64
N PHE A 479 -1.75 9.45 37.89
CA PHE A 479 -1.49 8.65 39.09
C PHE A 479 -0.01 8.66 39.44
N GLN A 480 0.32 8.24 40.65
CA GLN A 480 1.69 7.92 41.01
C GLN A 480 1.96 6.46 40.63
N THR A 481 3.01 6.18 39.87
CA THR A 481 3.33 4.81 39.46
C THR A 481 3.66 3.91 40.67
N LEU A 482 3.50 2.59 40.51
CA LEU A 482 3.86 1.60 41.52
C LEU A 482 5.38 1.42 41.59
N GLU A 483 5.83 0.63 42.58
CA GLU A 483 7.24 0.34 42.77
C GLU A 483 7.89 -0.34 41.55
N SER A 484 9.09 0.11 41.20
CA SER A 484 9.86 -0.39 40.06
C SER A 484 11.33 -0.55 40.42
N ASP A 485 11.98 -1.55 39.85
CA ASP A 485 13.44 -1.71 39.98
C ASP A 485 14.19 -0.69 39.11
N ASN A 486 13.50 -0.10 38.11
CA ASN A 486 14.01 1.07 37.39
C ASN A 486 13.69 2.34 38.20
N LYS A 487 14.74 3.00 38.69
CA LYS A 487 14.62 4.23 39.49
C LYS A 487 13.88 5.36 38.77
N ASN A 488 13.96 5.43 37.44
CA ASN A 488 13.25 6.46 36.66
C ASN A 488 11.74 6.22 36.63
N TYR A 489 11.28 5.01 36.92
CA TYR A 489 9.87 4.61 36.84
C TYR A 489 9.22 4.46 38.23
N ASN A 490 10.04 4.38 39.29
CA ASN A 490 9.60 4.06 40.64
C ASN A 490 8.89 5.24 41.29
N GLN A 491 7.59 5.10 41.57
CA GLN A 491 6.81 6.09 42.31
C GLN A 491 6.85 7.51 41.70
N THR A 492 6.89 7.57 40.36
CA THR A 492 6.93 8.81 39.58
C THR A 492 5.52 9.24 39.15
N PHE A 493 5.40 10.42 38.55
CA PHE A 493 4.16 10.86 37.93
C PHE A 493 3.89 10.05 36.65
N GLY A 494 2.80 9.30 36.66
CA GLY A 494 2.31 8.48 35.57
C GLY A 494 1.00 9.02 34.98
N MET A 495 0.84 8.80 33.69
CA MET A 495 -0.33 9.15 32.92
C MET A 495 -0.72 7.99 32.00
N ALA A 496 -2.03 7.79 31.85
CA ALA A 496 -2.61 6.92 30.83
C ALA A 496 -3.67 7.71 30.08
N SER A 497 -3.44 7.95 28.79
CA SER A 497 -4.31 8.82 27.99
C SER A 497 -4.88 8.07 26.80
N LEU A 498 -6.20 8.17 26.63
CA LEU A 498 -6.90 7.81 25.41
C LEU A 498 -7.44 9.10 24.79
N LEU A 499 -6.89 9.50 23.66
CA LEU A 499 -7.29 10.71 22.94
C LEU A 499 -8.01 10.32 21.66
N ARG A 500 -9.25 10.79 21.51
CA ARG A 500 -10.08 10.49 20.34
C ARG A 500 -10.38 11.79 19.61
N LEU A 501 -10.05 11.83 18.33
CA LEU A 501 -10.30 12.93 17.41
C LEU A 501 -11.06 12.33 16.22
N ASN A 502 -12.36 12.11 16.42
CA ASN A 502 -13.21 11.43 15.45
C ASN A 502 -14.16 12.42 14.80
N THR A 503 -14.42 12.23 13.51
CA THR A 503 -15.36 13.09 12.75
C THR A 503 -16.54 12.32 12.20
N ASN A 504 -16.44 10.99 12.09
CA ASN A 504 -17.52 10.17 11.55
C ASN A 504 -17.61 8.80 12.22
N ASP A 505 -18.65 8.59 13.02
CA ASP A 505 -18.86 7.33 13.75
C ASP A 505 -19.22 6.14 12.84
N ASN A 506 -19.67 6.40 11.61
CA ASN A 506 -19.96 5.37 10.61
C ASN A 506 -19.48 5.78 9.20
N PRO A 507 -18.19 5.55 8.88
CA PRO A 507 -17.62 5.91 7.58
C PRO A 507 -17.80 4.84 6.49
N ALA A 508 -18.50 3.72 6.75
CA ALA A 508 -18.57 2.60 5.82
C ALA A 508 -19.25 2.95 4.49
N ASP A 509 -20.21 3.87 4.51
CA ASP A 509 -20.98 4.30 3.35
C ASP A 509 -20.53 5.66 2.80
N LEU A 510 -19.41 6.19 3.31
CA LEU A 510 -18.84 7.45 2.81
C LEU A 510 -18.47 7.30 1.33
N SER A 511 -18.86 8.26 0.51
CA SER A 511 -18.61 8.24 -0.94
C SER A 511 -18.22 9.61 -1.44
N ILE A 512 -17.31 9.67 -2.42
CA ILE A 512 -16.92 10.93 -3.09
C ILE A 512 -18.11 11.65 -3.75
N ARG A 513 -19.24 10.96 -3.97
CA ARG A 513 -20.45 11.50 -4.58
C ARG A 513 -21.42 12.15 -3.58
N GLN A 514 -21.15 12.06 -2.29
CA GLN A 514 -22.00 12.68 -1.27
C GLN A 514 -21.89 14.21 -1.33
N THR A 515 -23.02 14.89 -1.15
CA THR A 515 -23.11 16.34 -1.21
C THR A 515 -22.68 17.01 0.09
N ASP A 516 -22.53 16.26 1.18
CA ASP A 516 -22.31 16.77 2.53
C ASP A 516 -20.98 16.31 3.16
N LEU A 517 -20.00 15.92 2.33
CA LEU A 517 -18.66 15.49 2.76
C LEU A 517 -17.98 16.48 3.72
N ASP A 518 -18.18 17.78 3.51
CA ASP A 518 -17.57 18.84 4.32
C ASP A 518 -18.16 18.93 5.75
N ARG A 519 -19.21 18.17 6.07
CA ARG A 519 -19.72 18.04 7.45
C ARG A 519 -18.78 17.32 8.40
N LYS A 520 -17.90 16.47 7.87
CA LYS A 520 -17.07 15.53 8.66
C LYS A 520 -15.69 15.43 8.04
N GLY A 521 -14.83 16.40 8.32
CA GLY A 521 -13.52 16.43 7.67
C GLY A 521 -12.56 17.46 8.24
N ILE A 522 -11.35 17.42 7.71
CA ILE A 522 -10.30 18.40 7.91
C ILE A 522 -9.92 18.95 6.54
N ARG A 523 -9.74 20.27 6.45
CA ARG A 523 -9.18 20.93 5.29
C ARG A 523 -7.94 21.72 5.68
N ILE A 524 -6.91 21.62 4.85
CA ILE A 524 -5.72 22.45 4.89
C ILE A 524 -5.61 23.16 3.55
N GLY A 525 -5.95 24.45 3.52
CA GLY A 525 -5.84 25.31 2.33
C GLY A 525 -4.57 26.15 2.36
N THR A 526 -4.05 26.49 1.19
CA THR A 526 -2.82 27.31 1.02
C THR A 526 -3.04 28.53 0.13
N ALA A 527 -4.05 28.51 -0.73
CA ALA A 527 -4.35 29.60 -1.65
C ALA A 527 -5.12 30.74 -0.96
N THR A 528 -4.52 31.93 -0.90
CA THR A 528 -5.17 33.16 -0.44
C THR A 528 -5.88 33.87 -1.61
N LEU A 529 -6.99 34.55 -1.32
CA LEU A 529 -7.75 35.39 -2.26
C LEU A 529 -7.31 36.85 -2.22
N ASP A 530 -6.67 37.25 -1.13
CA ASP A 530 -6.20 38.62 -0.90
C ASP A 530 -4.67 38.68 -0.80
N ASP A 531 -4.13 39.86 -1.13
CA ASP A 531 -2.71 40.20 -1.03
C ASP A 531 -2.48 41.19 0.13
N LEU A 532 -3.10 40.92 1.29
CA LEU A 532 -2.96 41.73 2.51
C LEU A 532 -1.54 41.68 3.11
N ASP A 533 -0.60 40.99 2.45
CA ASP A 533 0.77 40.85 2.91
C ASP A 533 1.61 42.11 2.72
N SER A 534 1.17 43.13 1.98
CA SER A 534 2.00 44.27 1.59
C SER A 534 2.70 45.04 2.73
N GLU A 535 2.23 44.98 3.98
CA GLU A 535 2.83 45.70 5.12
C GLU A 535 3.73 44.86 6.05
N VAL A 536 3.48 43.56 6.24
CA VAL A 536 4.24 42.69 7.15
C VAL A 536 4.24 41.23 6.68
N ALA A 537 5.27 40.46 7.03
CA ALA A 537 5.37 39.06 6.60
C ALA A 537 4.33 38.12 7.26
N THR A 538 3.77 38.51 8.41
CA THR A 538 2.71 37.78 9.11
C THR A 538 1.90 38.76 9.97
N PRO A 539 0.58 38.53 10.21
CA PRO A 539 -0.22 39.35 11.13
C PRO A 539 0.37 39.45 12.54
N ALA A 540 1.21 38.50 12.94
CA ALA A 540 1.91 38.52 14.24
C ALA A 540 2.92 39.69 14.38
N MET A 541 3.41 40.29 13.29
CA MET A 541 4.42 41.35 13.37
C MET A 541 3.85 42.73 13.70
N LYS A 542 2.54 42.96 13.49
CA LYS A 542 1.91 44.27 13.68
C LYS A 542 0.52 44.11 14.29
N ARG A 543 0.30 44.78 15.43
CA ARG A 543 -1.01 44.76 16.10
C ARG A 543 -2.08 45.38 15.19
N GLY A 544 -3.21 44.70 15.07
CA GLY A 544 -4.35 45.17 14.29
C GLY A 544 -4.31 44.79 12.81
N SER A 545 -3.28 44.06 12.35
CA SER A 545 -3.27 43.45 11.03
C SER A 545 -4.43 42.45 10.87
N LEU A 546 -5.01 42.44 9.67
CA LEU A 546 -6.07 41.51 9.28
C LEU A 546 -5.47 40.16 8.87
N ALA A 547 -6.16 39.08 9.20
CA ALA A 547 -5.86 37.76 8.70
C ALA A 547 -6.24 37.62 7.21
N PRO A 548 -5.52 36.82 6.42
CA PRO A 548 -5.81 36.59 5.01
C PRO A 548 -7.09 35.77 4.79
N ILE A 549 -7.75 36.01 3.66
CA ILE A 549 -8.89 35.24 3.17
C ILE A 549 -8.37 34.12 2.28
N PHE A 550 -8.85 32.89 2.50
CA PHE A 550 -8.47 31.74 1.68
C PHE A 550 -9.52 31.45 0.62
N HIS A 551 -9.09 30.79 -0.45
CA HIS A 551 -10.01 30.21 -1.43
C HIS A 551 -11.03 29.33 -0.69
N ASN A 552 -12.26 29.21 -1.19
CA ASN A 552 -13.29 28.43 -0.49
C ASN A 552 -13.18 26.92 -0.75
N THR A 553 -12.54 26.50 -1.84
CA THR A 553 -12.43 25.09 -2.27
C THR A 553 -11.03 24.49 -2.30
N GLU A 554 -9.95 25.29 -2.32
CA GLU A 554 -8.60 24.75 -2.57
C GLU A 554 -8.05 24.03 -1.34
N GLY A 555 -7.28 22.96 -1.55
CA GLY A 555 -6.41 22.40 -0.53
C GLY A 555 -6.52 20.89 -0.37
N LEU A 556 -5.90 20.41 0.70
CA LEU A 556 -5.95 19.02 1.14
C LEU A 556 -7.16 18.82 2.04
N TYR A 557 -8.04 17.89 1.65
CA TYR A 557 -9.18 17.43 2.40
C TYR A 557 -8.91 16.03 2.93
N LEU A 558 -9.13 15.85 4.22
CA LEU A 558 -9.20 14.56 4.88
C LEU A 558 -10.65 14.37 5.31
N TYR A 559 -11.40 13.54 4.59
CA TYR A 559 -12.79 13.23 4.91
C TYR A 559 -12.89 12.08 5.90
N SER A 560 -13.81 12.20 6.86
CA SER A 560 -14.01 11.24 7.95
C SER A 560 -12.72 10.80 8.69
N PRO A 561 -11.78 11.70 9.03
CA PRO A 561 -10.65 11.33 9.86
C PRO A 561 -11.16 10.89 11.25
N ASN A 562 -10.72 9.71 11.65
CA ASN A 562 -10.97 9.10 12.95
C ASN A 562 -9.64 8.65 13.55
N ILE A 563 -9.14 9.43 14.51
CA ILE A 563 -7.82 9.26 15.11
C ILE A 563 -8.02 8.92 16.59
N ASN A 564 -7.64 7.71 16.99
CA ASN A 564 -7.82 7.20 18.34
C ASN A 564 -6.44 6.79 18.88
N LEU A 565 -5.86 7.62 19.75
CA LEU A 565 -4.49 7.45 20.25
C LEU A 565 -4.52 6.97 21.70
N VAL A 566 -3.90 5.81 21.93
CA VAL A 566 -3.61 5.27 23.26
C VAL A 566 -2.17 5.61 23.61
N LEU A 567 -1.99 6.60 24.48
CA LEU A 567 -0.70 7.06 24.99
C LEU A 567 -0.49 6.50 26.40
N GLY A 568 0.11 5.32 26.44
CA GLY A 568 0.25 4.54 27.66
C GLY A 568 -1.08 3.99 28.18
N ASN A 569 -0.97 3.11 29.17
CA ASN A 569 -2.11 2.55 29.91
C ASN A 569 -1.68 2.28 31.37
N MET A 570 -2.58 1.80 32.21
CA MET A 570 -2.26 1.57 33.64
C MET A 570 -1.19 0.49 33.85
N TYR A 571 -1.01 -0.43 32.90
CA TYR A 571 0.01 -1.49 32.91
C TYR A 571 1.35 -1.03 32.31
N GLN A 572 1.32 0.01 31.48
CA GLN A 572 2.46 0.62 30.78
C GLN A 572 2.27 2.15 30.74
N PRO A 573 2.54 2.86 31.83
CA PRO A 573 2.27 4.29 31.93
C PRO A 573 3.17 5.10 31.00
N PHE A 574 2.66 6.25 30.56
CA PHE A 574 3.48 7.38 30.15
C PHE A 574 3.95 8.10 31.41
N ILE A 575 5.24 8.38 31.55
CA ILE A 575 5.82 9.01 32.72
C ILE A 575 6.50 10.33 32.36
N VAL A 576 6.50 11.24 33.33
CA VAL A 576 7.36 12.42 33.32
C VAL A 576 8.41 12.20 34.39
N GLY A 577 9.68 12.18 33.99
CA GLY A 577 10.81 11.90 34.87
C GLY A 577 11.96 12.86 34.67
N SER A 578 13.06 12.61 35.37
CA SER A 578 14.32 13.31 35.17
C SER A 578 15.49 12.33 35.08
N GLU A 579 16.48 12.66 34.26
CA GLU A 579 17.76 11.96 34.16
C GLU A 579 18.88 13.00 34.12
N GLY A 580 19.55 13.19 35.26
CA GLY A 580 20.40 14.36 35.49
C GLY A 580 19.55 15.64 35.51
N ASN A 581 19.95 16.64 34.73
CA ASN A 581 19.19 17.89 34.58
C ASN A 581 18.09 17.82 33.51
N ASN A 582 18.01 16.71 32.77
CA ASN A 582 17.09 16.60 31.64
C ASN A 582 15.73 16.08 32.10
N ILE A 583 14.65 16.68 31.60
CA ILE A 583 13.30 16.13 31.64
C ILE A 583 13.20 14.96 30.66
N ILE A 584 12.57 13.87 31.09
CA ILE A 584 12.20 12.72 30.27
C ILE A 584 10.67 12.64 30.17
N LEU A 585 10.18 12.43 28.95
CA LEU A 585 8.82 12.02 28.64
C LEU A 585 8.89 10.62 28.05
N GLU A 586 8.30 9.62 28.72
CA GLU A 586 8.51 8.22 28.33
C GLU A 586 7.25 7.38 28.45
N VAL A 587 6.83 6.74 27.35
CA VAL A 587 5.96 5.55 27.45
C VAL A 587 6.86 4.41 27.92
N THR A 588 6.69 3.99 29.18
CA THR A 588 7.59 3.03 29.83
C THR A 588 7.73 1.74 29.04
N ARG A 589 8.92 1.13 29.13
CA ARG A 589 9.15 -0.19 28.53
C ARG A 589 8.26 -1.23 29.20
N ILE A 590 7.67 -2.12 28.40
CA ILE A 590 6.88 -3.24 28.92
C ILE A 590 7.81 -4.20 29.69
N PRO A 591 7.58 -4.46 30.99
CA PRO A 591 8.41 -5.35 31.80
C PRO A 591 8.28 -6.80 31.34
N LYS A 592 9.30 -7.63 31.61
CA LYS A 592 9.29 -9.06 31.27
C LYS A 592 8.43 -9.88 32.25
N VAL A 593 7.14 -9.53 32.34
CA VAL A 593 6.16 -10.13 33.27
C VAL A 593 4.94 -10.58 32.48
N ALA A 594 4.70 -11.89 32.40
CA ALA A 594 3.67 -12.48 31.57
C ALA A 594 2.25 -11.92 31.85
N SER A 595 1.91 -11.72 33.12
CA SER A 595 0.60 -11.17 33.50
C SER A 595 0.37 -9.73 33.02
N ILE A 596 1.44 -8.95 32.82
CA ILE A 596 1.39 -7.57 32.31
C ILE A 596 1.31 -7.60 30.78
N TYR A 597 2.14 -8.44 30.14
CA TYR A 597 2.07 -8.66 28.69
C TYR A 597 0.68 -9.05 28.21
N ASN A 598 0.04 -9.97 28.92
CA ASN A 598 -1.28 -10.46 28.59
C ASN A 598 -2.37 -9.38 28.67
N GLN A 599 -2.15 -8.29 29.41
CA GLN A 599 -3.08 -7.16 29.45
C GLN A 599 -2.87 -6.19 28.29
N ILE A 600 -1.64 -6.09 27.77
CA ILE A 600 -1.27 -5.10 26.77
C ILE A 600 -1.50 -5.64 25.36
N TYR A 601 -0.99 -6.83 25.04
CA TYR A 601 -1.01 -7.38 23.69
C TYR A 601 -2.40 -7.87 23.27
N GLN A 602 -2.74 -7.63 22.00
CA GLN A 602 -3.99 -8.06 21.38
C GLN A 602 -3.84 -9.42 20.70
N ASN A 603 -4.88 -10.27 20.79
CA ASN A 603 -5.00 -11.47 19.97
C ASN A 603 -5.64 -11.14 18.62
N TYR A 604 -4.95 -11.48 17.51
CA TYR A 604 -5.45 -11.27 16.15
C TYR A 604 -6.07 -12.51 15.49
N GLY A 605 -6.07 -13.68 16.15
CA GLY A 605 -6.77 -14.89 15.69
C GLY A 605 -5.98 -15.85 14.79
N ASP A 606 -4.90 -15.39 14.14
CA ASP A 606 -4.18 -16.19 13.12
C ASP A 606 -2.92 -16.94 13.65
N GLY A 607 -2.93 -17.35 14.92
CA GLY A 607 -1.92 -18.28 15.47
C GLY A 607 -0.69 -17.67 16.17
N LEU A 608 -0.72 -16.37 16.50
CA LEU A 608 0.34 -15.70 17.31
C LEU A 608 -0.14 -15.21 18.69
N GLY A 609 -1.21 -15.78 19.25
CA GLY A 609 -1.70 -15.42 20.58
C GLY A 609 -2.58 -16.50 21.22
N THR A 610 -2.37 -16.76 22.51
CA THR A 610 -3.29 -17.58 23.30
C THR A 610 -4.57 -16.79 23.60
N SER A 611 -5.63 -17.46 24.06
CA SER A 611 -6.85 -16.81 24.58
C SER A 611 -6.61 -15.86 25.76
N ASP A 612 -5.38 -15.77 26.28
CA ASP A 612 -5.04 -15.01 27.47
C ASP A 612 -4.68 -13.55 27.18
N LEU A 613 -4.50 -13.18 25.91
CA LEU A 613 -4.20 -11.80 25.49
C LEU A 613 -5.48 -10.95 25.47
N LYS A 614 -5.53 -9.92 26.33
CA LYS A 614 -6.69 -9.07 26.61
C LYS A 614 -6.60 -7.67 25.99
N GLY A 615 -5.48 -7.34 25.36
CA GLY A 615 -5.32 -6.09 24.63
C GLY A 615 -6.31 -5.96 23.50
N SER A 616 -6.62 -4.72 23.12
CA SER A 616 -7.56 -4.43 22.04
C SER A 616 -7.25 -3.11 21.37
N THR A 617 -7.65 -2.99 20.10
CA THR A 617 -7.55 -1.78 19.30
C THR A 617 -8.71 -0.86 19.60
N CYS A 618 -8.40 0.41 19.87
CA CYS A 618 -9.38 1.48 19.89
C CYS A 618 -9.57 2.05 18.49
N ASN A 619 -10.74 1.86 17.91
CA ASN A 619 -11.14 2.54 16.69
C ASN A 619 -12.49 3.21 16.85
N VAL A 620 -13.05 3.72 15.75
CA VAL A 620 -14.28 4.50 15.79
C VAL A 620 -15.49 3.67 16.21
N ASN A 621 -15.48 2.36 15.98
CA ASN A 621 -16.61 1.48 16.27
C ASN A 621 -16.51 0.77 17.63
N SER A 622 -15.31 0.62 18.18
CA SER A 622 -15.05 -0.08 19.44
C SER A 622 -13.76 0.39 20.09
N CYS A 623 -13.72 0.49 21.41
CA CYS A 623 -12.56 0.94 22.16
C CYS A 623 -12.35 0.15 23.46
N GLY A 624 -12.18 -1.17 23.34
CA GLY A 624 -12.07 -2.07 24.48
C GLY A 624 -13.43 -2.58 24.97
N THR A 625 -13.57 -2.85 26.26
CA THR A 625 -14.77 -3.48 26.84
C THR A 625 -15.91 -2.46 26.96
N ALA A 626 -17.05 -2.75 26.35
CA ALA A 626 -18.23 -1.88 26.40
C ALA A 626 -18.69 -1.58 27.84
N ILE A 627 -19.27 -0.39 28.02
CA ILE A 627 -19.76 0.10 29.31
C ILE A 627 -21.28 0.25 29.21
N ASP A 628 -22.03 -0.54 29.97
CA ASP A 628 -23.50 -0.51 29.95
C ASP A 628 -24.05 0.28 31.14
N ILE A 629 -24.75 1.39 30.86
CA ILE A 629 -25.38 2.25 31.87
C ILE A 629 -26.85 2.43 31.53
N LYS A 630 -27.75 2.02 32.42
CA LYS A 630 -29.22 2.22 32.28
C LYS A 630 -29.78 1.78 30.91
N ARG A 631 -29.31 0.64 30.38
CA ARG A 631 -29.67 0.08 29.05
C ARG A 631 -29.13 0.87 27.86
N THR A 632 -28.09 1.68 28.06
CA THR A 632 -27.28 2.27 26.99
C THR A 632 -25.86 1.75 27.09
N SER A 633 -25.37 1.13 26.01
CA SER A 633 -24.04 0.61 25.79
C SER A 633 -23.15 1.67 25.12
N TYR A 634 -22.10 2.02 25.83
CA TYR A 634 -21.04 2.91 25.40
C TYR A 634 -19.79 2.13 25.02
N GLN A 635 -18.97 2.71 24.15
CA GLN A 635 -17.65 2.17 23.88
C GLN A 635 -16.80 2.17 25.15
N GLY A 636 -15.92 1.19 25.24
CA GLY A 636 -14.96 1.11 26.33
C GLY A 636 -13.92 2.22 26.32
N ARG A 637 -12.98 2.09 27.26
CA ARG A 637 -11.85 3.02 27.43
C ARG A 637 -10.56 2.35 27.92
N ASN A 638 -10.52 1.02 27.87
CA ASN A 638 -9.40 0.18 28.33
C ASN A 638 -8.63 -0.47 27.16
N ALA A 639 -8.80 0.04 25.94
CA ALA A 639 -8.00 -0.37 24.80
C ALA A 639 -6.52 -0.02 24.99
N THR A 640 -5.65 -0.79 24.35
CA THR A 640 -4.20 -0.72 24.50
C THR A 640 -3.49 -0.34 23.21
N HIS A 641 -4.17 -0.47 22.07
CA HIS A 641 -3.65 -0.14 20.74
C HIS A 641 -4.44 1.01 20.14
N SER A 642 -3.73 1.87 19.42
CA SER A 642 -4.27 3.04 18.71
C SER A 642 -4.79 2.66 17.34
N SER A 643 -5.63 3.53 16.76
CA SER A 643 -6.00 3.49 15.36
C SER A 643 -6.03 4.85 14.69
N ILE A 644 -5.81 4.87 13.39
CA ILE A 644 -5.94 6.02 12.50
C ILE A 644 -6.67 5.57 11.25
N ALA A 645 -7.85 6.11 11.00
CA ALA A 645 -8.62 5.87 9.79
C ALA A 645 -9.00 7.20 9.15
N ILE A 646 -8.93 7.27 7.81
CA ILE A 646 -9.40 8.42 7.04
C ILE A 646 -10.19 7.88 5.86
N GLY A 647 -11.41 8.37 5.70
CA GLY A 647 -12.24 8.06 4.56
C GLY A 647 -13.10 6.81 4.72
N THR A 648 -13.51 6.24 3.59
CA THR A 648 -14.41 5.09 3.48
C THR A 648 -13.78 3.84 4.08
N THR A 649 -14.08 3.58 5.34
CA THR A 649 -13.53 2.45 6.10
C THR A 649 -14.66 1.60 6.67
N GLU A 650 -14.48 0.28 6.66
CA GLU A 650 -15.45 -0.66 7.21
C GLU A 650 -14.84 -1.50 8.33
N ARG A 651 -15.70 -1.90 9.27
CA ARG A 651 -15.34 -2.79 10.37
C ARG A 651 -15.43 -4.24 9.91
N LEU A 652 -14.37 -5.00 10.16
CA LEU A 652 -14.30 -6.44 9.96
C LEU A 652 -14.84 -7.20 11.19
N SER A 653 -15.04 -8.51 11.06
CA SER A 653 -15.56 -9.38 12.14
C SER A 653 -14.66 -9.43 13.38
N ASN A 654 -13.35 -9.23 13.22
CA ASN A 654 -12.37 -9.16 14.29
C ASN A 654 -12.22 -7.75 14.90
N ASN A 655 -13.15 -6.84 14.61
CA ASN A 655 -13.17 -5.44 15.03
C ASN A 655 -12.06 -4.55 14.47
N MET A 656 -11.26 -5.02 13.51
CA MET A 656 -10.29 -4.19 12.81
C MET A 656 -10.95 -3.41 11.68
N LEU A 657 -10.41 -2.24 11.34
CA LEU A 657 -10.83 -1.46 10.19
C LEU A 657 -10.12 -1.88 8.91
N ARG A 658 -10.85 -1.83 7.80
CA ARG A 658 -10.33 -1.96 6.44
C ARG A 658 -10.71 -0.74 5.62
N ALA A 659 -9.74 -0.18 4.90
CA ALA A 659 -9.98 0.82 3.86
C ALA A 659 -10.69 0.17 2.66
N LYS A 660 -11.82 0.73 2.23
CA LYS A 660 -12.50 0.26 1.01
C LYS A 660 -11.75 0.77 -0.23
N ASP A 661 -11.65 -0.08 -1.24
CA ASP A 661 -10.97 0.16 -2.51
C ASP A 661 -11.93 0.30 -3.71
N GLY A 662 -13.24 0.42 -3.44
CA GLY A 662 -14.27 0.62 -4.46
C GLY A 662 -14.12 1.95 -5.22
N ALA A 663 -14.68 2.03 -6.42
CA ALA A 663 -14.55 3.18 -7.32
C ALA A 663 -14.99 4.53 -6.71
N ASP A 664 -15.91 4.49 -5.75
CA ASP A 664 -16.45 5.68 -5.09
C ASP A 664 -15.86 5.92 -3.68
N ALA A 665 -14.90 5.09 -3.24
CA ALA A 665 -14.23 5.26 -1.96
C ALA A 665 -13.46 6.59 -1.92
N THR A 666 -13.50 7.27 -0.78
CA THR A 666 -12.91 8.60 -0.61
C THR A 666 -12.30 8.77 0.77
N GLY A 667 -11.47 9.79 0.95
CA GLY A 667 -10.81 10.08 2.22
C GLY A 667 -9.83 11.23 2.04
N VAL A 668 -8.67 10.94 1.43
CA VAL A 668 -7.63 11.91 1.15
C VAL A 668 -7.87 12.51 -0.24
N VAL A 669 -8.21 13.79 -0.30
CA VAL A 669 -8.62 14.46 -1.53
C VAL A 669 -7.89 15.79 -1.68
N PHE A 670 -7.29 16.05 -2.84
CA PHE A 670 -6.82 17.38 -3.20
C PHE A 670 -7.85 18.07 -4.09
N LYS A 671 -8.14 19.33 -3.78
CA LYS A 671 -9.00 20.19 -4.61
C LYS A 671 -8.22 21.40 -5.10
N GLY A 672 -8.31 21.71 -6.39
CA GLY A 672 -7.76 22.91 -6.99
C GLY A 672 -8.64 24.14 -6.78
N VAL A 673 -8.11 25.32 -7.10
CA VAL A 673 -8.88 26.59 -7.10
C VAL A 673 -10.05 26.56 -8.09
N ASP A 674 -9.92 25.81 -9.18
CA ASP A 674 -10.95 25.56 -10.19
C ASP A 674 -11.99 24.50 -9.76
N GLY A 675 -11.82 23.92 -8.57
CA GLY A 675 -12.64 22.81 -8.07
C GLY A 675 -12.28 21.45 -8.65
N SER A 676 -11.19 21.33 -9.42
CA SER A 676 -10.69 20.04 -9.90
C SER A 676 -10.34 19.12 -8.70
N ILE A 677 -10.70 17.85 -8.80
CA ILE A 677 -10.58 16.88 -7.70
C ILE A 677 -9.55 15.80 -8.05
N LYS A 678 -8.63 15.53 -7.13
CA LYS A 678 -7.79 14.33 -7.12
C LYS A 678 -8.03 13.55 -5.83
N ASN A 679 -8.73 12.42 -5.96
CA ASN A 679 -9.03 11.53 -4.84
C ASN A 679 -7.97 10.44 -4.75
N LEU A 680 -7.28 10.35 -3.61
CA LEU A 680 -6.26 9.34 -3.32
C LEU A 680 -6.84 8.13 -2.56
N GLY A 681 -8.14 8.14 -2.25
CA GLY A 681 -8.83 7.03 -1.60
C GLY A 681 -8.84 7.14 -0.07
N SER A 682 -8.98 5.99 0.59
CA SER A 682 -9.10 5.87 2.05
C SER A 682 -7.89 5.15 2.66
N VAL A 683 -7.71 5.30 3.97
CA VAL A 683 -6.65 4.60 4.72
C VAL A 683 -7.20 4.13 6.07
N ALA A 684 -6.75 2.96 6.52
CA ALA A 684 -7.00 2.42 7.84
C ALA A 684 -5.71 1.82 8.40
N ILE A 685 -5.32 2.27 9.59
CA ILE A 685 -4.18 1.79 10.37
C ILE A 685 -4.74 1.44 11.74
N ASP A 686 -4.86 0.15 12.03
CA ASP A 686 -5.35 -0.37 13.31
C ASP A 686 -4.23 -1.16 14.00
N GLY A 687 -4.29 -1.26 15.33
CA GLY A 687 -3.34 -2.07 16.10
C GLY A 687 -1.99 -1.40 16.35
N VAL A 688 -1.93 -0.07 16.39
CA VAL A 688 -0.66 0.64 16.68
C VAL A 688 -0.36 0.62 18.18
N LEU A 689 0.67 -0.11 18.58
CA LEU A 689 1.16 -0.19 19.96
C LEU A 689 2.52 0.50 20.12
N ILE A 690 2.63 1.39 21.10
CA ILE A 690 3.92 1.94 21.51
C ILE A 690 4.54 1.00 22.54
N GLN A 691 5.52 0.18 22.12
CA GLN A 691 6.20 -0.75 23.04
C GLN A 691 7.14 -0.01 24.02
N HIS A 692 7.78 1.05 23.54
CA HIS A 692 8.65 1.93 24.30
C HIS A 692 8.86 3.20 23.48
N LEU A 693 8.72 4.37 24.10
CA LEU A 693 9.04 5.66 23.50
C LEU A 693 9.67 6.50 24.60
N LYS A 694 10.90 6.99 24.39
CA LYS A 694 11.58 7.89 25.33
C LYS A 694 12.00 9.15 24.60
N ILE A 695 11.50 10.29 25.05
CA ILE A 695 11.93 11.62 24.62
C ILE A 695 12.68 12.23 25.81
N ARG A 696 13.91 12.68 25.56
CA ARG A 696 14.74 13.31 26.57
C ARG A 696 15.16 14.68 26.08
N THR A 697 15.03 15.69 26.94
CA THR A 697 15.62 17.00 26.68
C THR A 697 17.15 16.92 26.64
N THR A 698 17.80 17.72 25.81
CA THR A 698 19.25 17.82 25.75
C THR A 698 19.68 19.20 26.22
N GLY A 699 19.95 19.34 27.52
CA GLY A 699 20.55 20.56 28.07
C GLY A 699 19.55 21.58 28.63
N LEU A 700 18.84 21.18 29.68
CA LEU A 700 18.35 22.14 30.68
C LEU A 700 19.46 22.55 31.65
#